data_AF-A0A066XIJ6-F1
#
_entry.id   AF-A0A066XIJ6-F1
#
_cell.length_a   1.000
_cell.length_b   1.000
_cell.length_c   1.000
_cell.angle_alpha   90.00
_cell.angle_beta   90.00
_cell.angle_gamma   90.00
#
_symmetry.space_group_name_H-M   'P 1'
#
loop_
_entity.id
_entity.type
_entity.pdbx_description
1 polymer ?
#
loop_
_entity_poly.entity_id
_entity_poly.type
_entity_poly.pdbx_seq_one_letter_code
_entity_poly.pdbx_strand_id
1 'polypeptide(L)'
;MDSILTPRREKHDDSKLEEQGPRKSESEGSGAIATARDITAASFAHLDEKKILRKMDLRLIPMLALLYLLSFLDRGNIGNAKIEGLQEDLNMTADQYNWCLTVFFFTYAAFEVPSNLLLKKLRPSVWLPAIMVSWGVVMTLMGIVQNYHGLLVARVFLGVTEAGLFPGVAYYLTMWYCRHEIQLRQALFFSAASIAGAFSGLLAFAIGKMDGIGGLEGWRWLLVTEQTTTLVIGILTVLVAIGAFFALHDFPETAKFLTEEERAFVAYRLKYQGQERGKADNHVQVAETDEFRWIYVWDAFKDWQIWVNVFVFWSEPELHIEHGTADDDADLYHGSDPGRHCRVSLGQAGQEESVHRGVPVRHDGRVLNVSFNATWPMIENETDGEPNRCISSSNPKVVYGGVFIAACGIYPAFPGVISWLSNNLSGSYKRSAGMAIQIGVGNLGGAMASNFYRQKDGPRYVLGHALELGFIGLGIVATLVLIFSYIGINKSRDRRMAEGEDKRYTAEELGQVGSHLWLDKNDEIPVMLMLRQLFSFGVSSRQSSTDTPTPTTSTSTTTTAPSHLNFTTDYTMASDLDDILAKYTAASNDTKDKLLGAAFVVVDKDGVLYSGSAGRIGFAADASPWALDTFTFVASMTKLITCTAVMQLVERGAVGLDDDMREIVPQLADMQILRGFDADDRRPILEDNTTPVTLRMLLTHTVGLGYDVVDPDLMKWREKTGSHATNLDATLDGFNTPFKFTPGEGWYYGTATDWAGQALEKITGRRLGEYLSENIFVPLGIRDTGFWPEALPHVADRTAAWQYRGDDGSSLAPGPAPRNPAPDAIDSGGAGLWTTAKDYGIFLRALLGGELVGAKTLDAMFVPQLNEKQAAMLNEIAAVFGSLTVEFAPGMELNYGLAGCLNMRDEPGKRKKGSLQWSGMCNSHWWMDRETGVGAALIVQSLPHGDPVVGRLYDELERAVYGGLLRQRA
;
A
#
# COMPACT_ATOMS: atom_id res chain seq x y z
N MET A 1 -34.00 41.50 -31.15
CA MET A 1 -34.84 40.88 -30.10
C MET A 1 -33.90 40.32 -29.04
N ASP A 2 -33.07 41.17 -28.45
CA ASP A 2 -33.38 42.15 -27.38
C ASP A 2 -33.81 41.52 -26.07
N SER A 3 -32.93 41.75 -25.10
CA SER A 3 -33.13 41.86 -23.65
C SER A 3 -33.82 40.70 -22.94
N ILE A 4 -33.16 40.17 -21.91
CA ILE A 4 -33.61 40.19 -20.51
C ILE A 4 -32.47 39.57 -19.68
N LEU A 5 -32.29 40.09 -18.46
CA LEU A 5 -31.38 39.68 -17.37
C LEU A 5 -30.15 40.58 -17.13
N THR A 6 -30.42 41.83 -16.75
CA THR A 6 -29.65 42.52 -15.70
C THR A 6 -30.27 42.21 -14.33
N PRO A 7 -29.51 41.84 -13.28
CA PRO A 7 -30.08 41.67 -11.95
C PRO A 7 -30.34 43.02 -11.28
N ARG A 8 -31.54 43.16 -10.70
CA ARG A 8 -31.97 44.26 -9.83
C ARG A 8 -31.19 44.19 -8.51
N ARG A 9 -30.56 45.30 -8.11
CA ARG A 9 -30.11 45.53 -6.72
C ARG A 9 -31.33 45.80 -5.84
N GLU A 10 -31.69 44.87 -4.97
CA GLU A 10 -32.55 45.15 -3.81
C GLU A 10 -31.67 45.63 -2.64
N LYS A 11 -32.02 46.79 -2.10
CA LYS A 11 -31.51 47.31 -0.83
C LYS A 11 -32.17 46.50 0.29
N HIS A 12 -31.39 45.87 1.15
CA HIS A 12 -31.88 45.44 2.46
C HIS A 12 -31.20 46.23 3.58
N ASP A 13 -32.06 46.59 4.51
CA ASP A 13 -31.99 47.57 5.59
C ASP A 13 -31.13 47.09 6.76
N ASP A 14 -30.08 47.85 7.09
CA ASP A 14 -29.23 47.65 8.26
C ASP A 14 -29.93 48.16 9.52
N SER A 15 -30.83 47.37 10.11
CA SER A 15 -31.13 47.48 11.55
C SER A 15 -32.03 46.34 12.02
N LYS A 16 -31.40 45.27 12.50
CA LYS A 16 -31.88 44.40 13.60
C LYS A 16 -30.98 43.17 13.71
N LEU A 17 -30.27 43.08 14.82
CA LEU A 17 -30.19 41.92 15.72
C LEU A 17 -28.87 41.99 16.51
N GLU A 18 -28.92 42.70 17.63
CA GLU A 18 -28.14 42.34 18.80
C GLU A 18 -28.79 41.14 19.50
N GLU A 19 -27.95 40.41 20.23
CA GLU A 19 -28.21 39.32 21.19
C GLU A 19 -28.50 37.91 20.64
N GLN A 20 -27.42 37.11 20.55
CA GLN A 20 -27.36 35.74 21.13
C GLN A 20 -25.92 35.16 21.12
N GLY A 21 -25.31 35.02 22.31
CA GLY A 21 -24.34 33.95 22.65
C GLY A 21 -22.86 34.10 22.22
N PRO A 22 -21.87 33.96 23.14
CA PRO A 22 -20.46 34.22 22.85
C PRO A 22 -19.74 32.98 22.31
N ARG A 23 -19.44 32.91 21.00
CA ARG A 23 -18.29 32.13 20.45
C ARG A 23 -17.97 32.28 18.95
N LYS A 24 -18.30 33.40 18.29
CA LYS A 24 -17.96 33.61 16.86
C LYS A 24 -16.51 34.03 16.59
N SER A 25 -15.75 34.49 17.60
CA SER A 25 -14.43 35.11 17.36
C SER A 25 -13.27 34.13 17.13
N GLU A 26 -13.35 32.88 17.56
CA GLU A 26 -12.23 31.92 17.42
C GLU A 26 -12.25 31.14 16.09
N SER A 27 -13.42 30.84 15.52
CA SER A 27 -13.50 30.12 14.23
C SER A 27 -13.16 31.01 13.04
N GLU A 28 -13.49 32.30 13.12
CA GLU A 28 -13.06 33.28 12.10
C GLU A 28 -11.55 33.48 12.10
N GLY A 29 -10.87 33.37 13.25
CA GLY A 29 -9.41 33.53 13.34
C GLY A 29 -8.64 32.47 12.55
N SER A 30 -8.94 31.18 12.74
CA SER A 30 -8.20 30.09 12.09
C SER A 30 -8.54 29.94 10.59
N GLY A 31 -9.81 30.15 10.22
CA GLY A 31 -10.24 30.18 8.82
C GLY A 31 -9.75 31.41 8.05
N ALA A 32 -9.64 32.58 8.70
CA ALA A 32 -9.04 33.79 8.13
C ALA A 32 -7.52 33.67 7.97
N ILE A 33 -6.84 32.98 8.90
CA ILE A 33 -5.41 32.64 8.75
C ILE A 33 -5.23 31.75 7.51
N ALA A 34 -5.96 30.63 7.40
CA ALA A 34 -5.87 29.71 6.25
C ALA A 34 -6.27 30.32 4.88
N THR A 35 -6.86 31.52 4.88
CA THR A 35 -7.28 32.26 3.67
C THR A 35 -6.59 33.61 3.50
N ALA A 36 -5.65 33.97 4.37
CA ALA A 36 -4.86 35.18 4.23
C ALA A 36 -4.01 35.09 2.95
N ARG A 37 -3.94 36.21 2.21
CA ARG A 37 -3.36 36.29 0.85
C ARG A 37 -1.89 35.84 0.73
N ASP A 38 -1.21 35.61 1.84
CA ASP A 38 0.23 35.30 1.91
C ASP A 38 0.54 33.89 2.46
N ILE A 39 -0.46 33.04 2.72
CA ILE A 39 -0.23 31.66 3.21
C ILE A 39 -0.12 30.67 2.04
N THR A 40 1.03 30.02 1.93
CA THR A 40 1.33 28.99 0.93
C THR A 40 1.58 27.64 1.60
N ALA A 41 1.66 26.53 0.85
CA ALA A 41 2.01 25.22 1.40
C ALA A 41 3.36 25.24 2.17
N ALA A 42 4.29 26.12 1.77
CA ALA A 42 5.57 26.33 2.45
C ALA A 42 5.42 26.94 3.86
N SER A 43 4.34 27.69 4.13
CA SER A 43 4.07 28.31 5.44
C SER A 43 3.80 27.28 6.56
N PHE A 44 3.56 26.01 6.20
CA PHE A 44 3.31 24.92 7.14
C PHE A 44 4.39 23.81 7.08
N ALA A 45 5.50 24.02 6.38
CA ALA A 45 6.53 22.98 6.14
C ALA A 45 7.22 22.45 7.42
N HIS A 46 7.14 23.20 8.54
CA HIS A 46 7.65 22.79 9.84
C HIS A 46 6.71 21.87 10.63
N LEU A 47 5.47 21.69 10.18
CA LEU A 47 4.50 20.78 10.80
C LEU A 47 4.64 19.36 10.24
N ASP A 48 4.63 18.37 11.13
CA ASP A 48 4.65 16.95 10.77
C ASP A 48 3.23 16.45 10.42
N GLU A 49 2.96 16.33 9.11
CA GLU A 49 1.70 15.84 8.55
C GLU A 49 1.31 14.45 9.10
N LYS A 50 2.25 13.50 9.21
CA LYS A 50 1.98 12.14 9.69
C LYS A 50 1.60 12.14 11.17
N LYS A 51 2.24 12.98 11.98
CA LYS A 51 1.91 13.13 13.41
C LYS A 51 0.53 13.74 13.62
N ILE A 52 0.16 14.75 12.82
CA ILE A 52 -1.17 15.37 12.87
C ILE A 52 -2.25 14.35 12.45
N LEU A 53 -1.99 13.59 11.37
CA LEU A 53 -2.88 12.52 10.91
C LEU A 53 -3.07 11.42 11.96
N ARG A 54 -1.99 10.93 12.58
CA ARG A 54 -2.09 9.93 13.67
C ARG A 54 -2.90 10.45 14.86
N LYS A 55 -2.75 11.74 15.19
CA LYS A 55 -3.49 12.41 16.27
C LYS A 55 -4.98 12.54 15.95
N MET A 56 -5.33 12.72 14.69
CA MET A 56 -6.72 12.67 14.20
C MET A 56 -7.24 11.22 14.20
N ASP A 57 -6.47 10.28 13.64
CA ASP A 57 -6.84 8.86 13.53
C ASP A 57 -7.15 8.25 14.90
N LEU A 58 -6.29 8.48 15.91
CA LEU A 58 -6.49 7.98 17.28
C LEU A 58 -7.71 8.56 18.00
N ARG A 59 -8.23 9.71 17.56
CA ARG A 59 -9.36 10.41 18.21
C ARG A 59 -10.68 10.21 17.50
N LEU A 60 -10.66 10.16 16.16
CA LEU A 60 -11.87 10.06 15.35
C LEU A 60 -12.25 8.60 15.07
N ILE A 61 -11.31 7.78 14.58
CA ILE A 61 -11.62 6.44 14.06
C ILE A 61 -12.13 5.47 15.15
N PRO A 62 -11.52 5.35 16.35
CA PRO A 62 -12.01 4.44 17.38
C PRO A 62 -13.44 4.73 17.83
N MET A 63 -13.80 6.01 17.96
CA MET A 63 -15.16 6.40 18.35
C MET A 63 -16.15 6.05 17.23
N LEU A 64 -15.85 6.43 15.99
CA LEU A 64 -16.70 6.12 14.84
C LEU A 64 -16.87 4.61 14.63
N ALA A 65 -15.79 3.84 14.76
CA ALA A 65 -15.81 2.39 14.71
C ALA A 65 -16.66 1.79 15.83
N LEU A 66 -16.58 2.32 17.06
CA LEU A 66 -17.44 1.89 18.16
C LEU A 66 -18.92 2.18 17.88
N LEU A 67 -19.26 3.35 17.34
CA LEU A 67 -20.65 3.68 16.98
C LEU A 67 -21.20 2.69 15.95
N TYR A 68 -20.39 2.35 14.95
CA TYR A 68 -20.78 1.44 13.89
C TYR A 68 -20.82 -0.01 14.34
N LEU A 69 -19.90 -0.44 15.22
CA LEU A 69 -19.94 -1.75 15.88
C LEU A 69 -21.28 -1.96 16.60
N LEU A 70 -21.72 -0.96 17.39
CA LEU A 70 -22.98 -1.04 18.11
C LEU A 70 -24.19 -1.10 17.16
N SER A 71 -24.19 -0.30 16.09
CA SER A 71 -25.24 -0.36 15.05
C SER A 71 -25.27 -1.73 14.34
N PHE A 72 -24.11 -2.35 14.12
CA PHE A 72 -24.05 -3.63 13.44
C PHE A 72 -24.47 -4.82 14.33
N LEU A 73 -24.20 -4.76 15.64
CA LEU A 73 -24.71 -5.75 16.60
C LEU A 73 -26.24 -5.77 16.62
N ASP A 74 -26.86 -4.60 16.50
CA ASP A 74 -28.30 -4.44 16.54
C ASP A 74 -29.02 -5.01 15.31
N ARG A 75 -28.45 -4.76 14.14
CA ARG A 75 -28.90 -5.31 12.86
C ARG A 75 -29.05 -6.84 12.94
N GLY A 76 -28.03 -7.53 13.46
CA GLY A 76 -28.06 -8.98 13.66
C GLY A 76 -29.14 -9.50 14.64
N ASN A 77 -29.68 -8.65 15.52
CA ASN A 77 -30.56 -9.10 16.61
C ASN A 77 -31.93 -9.59 16.13
N ILE A 78 -32.52 -9.03 15.08
CA ILE A 78 -33.83 -9.50 14.58
C ILE A 78 -33.76 -10.87 13.90
N GLY A 79 -32.60 -11.18 13.34
CA GLY A 79 -32.27 -12.53 12.92
C GLY A 79 -32.24 -13.43 14.15
N ASN A 80 -31.34 -13.19 15.10
CA ASN A 80 -31.24 -13.89 16.39
C ASN A 80 -32.59 -14.15 17.08
N ALA A 81 -33.44 -13.13 17.19
CA ALA A 81 -34.78 -13.21 17.76
C ALA A 81 -35.71 -14.21 17.05
N LYS A 82 -35.55 -14.42 15.74
CA LYS A 82 -36.32 -15.41 14.99
C LYS A 82 -36.02 -16.86 15.43
N ILE A 83 -34.77 -17.19 15.77
CA ILE A 83 -34.43 -18.53 16.31
C ILE A 83 -35.06 -18.73 17.68
N GLU A 84 -35.06 -17.69 18.50
CA GLU A 84 -35.62 -17.69 19.86
C GLU A 84 -37.16 -17.59 19.89
N GLY A 85 -37.86 -17.86 18.77
CA GLY A 85 -39.32 -18.00 18.75
C GLY A 85 -40.14 -16.75 18.37
N LEU A 86 -39.52 -15.62 17.99
CA LEU A 86 -40.23 -14.37 17.61
C LEU A 86 -41.38 -14.59 16.62
N GLN A 87 -41.16 -15.43 15.61
CA GLN A 87 -42.15 -15.67 14.55
C GLN A 87 -43.38 -16.43 15.07
N GLU A 88 -43.17 -17.35 16.01
CA GLU A 88 -44.23 -18.17 16.62
C GLU A 88 -45.04 -17.33 17.61
N ASP A 89 -44.37 -16.56 18.47
CA ASP A 89 -45.01 -15.74 19.50
C ASP A 89 -45.84 -14.58 18.92
N LEU A 90 -45.37 -13.98 17.83
CA LEU A 90 -46.11 -12.92 17.12
C LEU A 90 -47.12 -13.46 16.10
N ASN A 91 -47.27 -14.78 15.98
CA ASN A 91 -48.14 -15.46 15.01
C ASN A 91 -47.90 -14.98 13.55
N MET A 92 -46.64 -14.91 13.14
CA MET A 92 -46.24 -14.36 11.85
C MET A 92 -46.02 -15.45 10.80
N THR A 93 -46.53 -15.20 9.59
CA THR A 93 -46.15 -15.99 8.41
C THR A 93 -44.72 -15.66 7.97
N ALA A 94 -44.09 -16.58 7.24
CA ALA A 94 -42.75 -16.37 6.71
C ALA A 94 -42.66 -15.14 5.78
N ASP A 95 -43.75 -14.82 5.06
CA ASP A 95 -43.85 -13.66 4.19
C ASP A 95 -43.99 -12.36 4.99
N GLN A 96 -44.77 -12.36 6.07
CA GLN A 96 -44.88 -11.22 6.99
C GLN A 96 -43.55 -10.89 7.65
N TYR A 97 -42.79 -11.91 8.09
CA TYR A 97 -41.44 -11.70 8.59
C TYR A 97 -40.53 -11.06 7.52
N ASN A 98 -40.59 -11.52 6.27
CA ASN A 98 -39.84 -10.92 5.17
C ASN A 98 -40.20 -9.45 4.91
N TRP A 99 -41.48 -9.10 5.02
CA TRP A 99 -41.92 -7.71 4.90
C TRP A 99 -41.39 -6.83 6.03
N CYS A 100 -41.29 -7.35 7.26
CA CYS A 100 -40.64 -6.64 8.36
C CYS A 100 -39.17 -6.34 8.06
N LEU A 101 -38.47 -7.24 7.35
CA LEU A 101 -37.10 -6.97 6.97
C LEU A 101 -37.04 -5.94 5.82
N THR A 102 -37.86 -6.15 4.80
CA THR A 102 -37.84 -5.36 3.56
C THR A 102 -38.22 -3.89 3.81
N VAL A 103 -39.18 -3.61 4.70
CA VAL A 103 -39.74 -2.26 4.88
C VAL A 103 -38.73 -1.24 5.40
N PHE A 104 -37.77 -1.72 6.21
CA PHE A 104 -36.70 -0.90 6.75
C PHE A 104 -35.85 -0.27 5.65
N PHE A 105 -35.48 -1.02 4.59
CA PHE A 105 -34.62 -0.50 3.53
C PHE A 105 -35.25 0.64 2.74
N PHE A 106 -36.58 0.62 2.57
CA PHE A 106 -37.26 1.71 1.87
C PHE A 106 -37.22 3.02 2.66
N THR A 107 -37.44 2.97 3.97
CA THR A 107 -37.35 4.17 4.80
C THR A 107 -35.91 4.59 5.05
N TYR A 108 -35.00 3.62 5.19
CA TYR A 108 -33.56 3.87 5.29
C TYR A 108 -33.06 4.65 4.07
N ALA A 109 -33.23 4.08 2.87
CA ALA A 109 -32.81 4.69 1.60
C ALA A 109 -33.44 6.07 1.35
N ALA A 110 -34.71 6.26 1.72
CA ALA A 110 -35.41 7.53 1.53
C ALA A 110 -34.89 8.65 2.44
N PHE A 111 -34.45 8.32 3.66
CA PHE A 111 -34.03 9.30 4.66
C PHE A 111 -32.51 9.52 4.73
N GLU A 112 -31.69 8.73 4.03
CA GLU A 112 -30.24 8.93 3.98
C GLU A 112 -29.86 10.31 3.40
N VAL A 113 -30.40 10.67 2.23
CA VAL A 113 -30.08 11.94 1.56
C VAL A 113 -30.51 13.14 2.42
N PRO A 114 -31.75 13.20 2.95
CA PRO A 114 -32.13 14.23 3.90
C PRO A 114 -31.22 14.29 5.14
N SER A 115 -30.87 13.14 5.71
CA SER A 115 -30.05 13.06 6.93
C SER A 115 -28.62 13.56 6.71
N ASN A 116 -27.99 13.22 5.58
CA ASN A 116 -26.67 13.72 5.22
C ASN A 116 -26.65 15.23 4.93
N LEU A 117 -27.72 15.76 4.32
CA LEU A 117 -27.86 17.20 4.13
C LEU A 117 -28.05 17.94 5.48
N LEU A 118 -28.74 17.31 6.44
CA LEU A 118 -28.87 17.83 7.80
C LEU A 118 -27.54 17.82 8.55
N LEU A 119 -26.69 16.81 8.35
CA LEU A 119 -25.34 16.75 8.93
C LEU A 119 -24.44 17.93 8.49
N LYS A 120 -24.74 18.58 7.35
CA LYS A 120 -24.04 19.82 6.95
C LYS A 120 -24.63 21.09 7.58
N LYS A 121 -25.91 21.07 7.98
CA LYS A 121 -26.56 22.21 8.67
C LYS A 121 -26.39 22.15 10.19
N LEU A 122 -26.32 20.95 10.73
CA LEU A 122 -26.20 20.66 12.15
C LEU A 122 -24.77 20.22 12.46
N ARG A 123 -24.38 20.33 13.72
CA ARG A 123 -23.05 19.93 14.18
C ARG A 123 -22.94 18.40 14.23
N PRO A 124 -21.90 17.77 13.66
CA PRO A 124 -21.70 16.31 13.73
C PRO A 124 -21.70 15.74 15.15
N SER A 125 -21.14 16.48 16.13
CA SER A 125 -21.15 16.10 17.56
C SER A 125 -22.55 16.07 18.19
N VAL A 126 -23.55 16.67 17.53
CA VAL A 126 -24.93 16.68 17.99
C VAL A 126 -25.77 15.71 17.16
N TRP A 127 -25.60 15.72 15.84
CA TRP A 127 -26.44 14.95 14.92
C TRP A 127 -26.20 13.44 15.00
N LEU A 128 -24.93 12.99 15.00
CA LEU A 128 -24.62 11.56 15.07
C LEU A 128 -25.06 10.94 16.42
N PRO A 129 -24.83 11.58 17.58
CA PRO A 129 -25.40 11.10 18.85
C PRO A 129 -26.93 11.20 18.92
N ALA A 130 -27.56 12.22 18.31
CA ALA A 130 -29.02 12.34 18.29
C ALA A 130 -29.66 11.19 17.47
N ILE A 131 -29.03 10.79 16.36
CA ILE A 131 -29.39 9.58 15.63
C ILE A 131 -29.30 8.37 16.55
N MET A 132 -28.18 8.21 17.27
CA MET A 132 -28.01 7.06 18.16
C MET A 132 -29.05 6.98 19.28
N VAL A 133 -29.39 8.10 19.89
CA VAL A 133 -30.44 8.13 20.93
C VAL A 133 -31.81 7.82 20.32
N SER A 134 -32.13 8.39 19.16
CA SER A 134 -33.40 8.16 18.48
C SER A 134 -33.56 6.71 18.03
N TRP A 135 -32.50 6.14 17.48
CA TRP A 135 -32.37 4.74 17.10
C TRP A 135 -32.49 3.81 18.32
N GLY A 136 -31.72 4.05 19.38
CA GLY A 136 -31.76 3.27 20.61
C GLY A 136 -33.15 3.26 21.26
N VAL A 137 -33.86 4.39 21.25
CA VAL A 137 -35.25 4.46 21.74
C VAL A 137 -36.19 3.58 20.91
N VAL A 138 -36.09 3.60 19.57
CA VAL A 138 -36.91 2.74 18.70
C VAL A 138 -36.60 1.26 18.97
N MET A 139 -35.34 0.92 19.20
CA MET A 139 -34.93 -0.45 19.53
C MET A 139 -35.54 -0.94 20.84
N THR A 140 -35.45 -0.15 21.91
CA THR A 140 -36.09 -0.51 23.19
C THR A 140 -37.61 -0.65 23.05
N LEU A 141 -38.24 0.15 22.19
CA LEU A 141 -39.68 0.06 21.89
C LEU A 141 -40.04 -1.13 20.99
N MET A 142 -39.12 -1.64 20.18
CA MET A 142 -39.37 -2.82 19.35
C MET A 142 -39.52 -4.08 20.18
N GLY A 143 -38.82 -4.17 21.31
CA GLY A 143 -38.89 -5.30 22.21
C GLY A 143 -40.22 -5.49 22.95
N ILE A 144 -41.06 -4.46 23.05
CA ILE A 144 -42.39 -4.55 23.69
C ILE A 144 -43.53 -4.93 22.72
N VAL A 145 -43.21 -5.13 21.44
CA VAL A 145 -44.18 -5.44 20.39
C VAL A 145 -44.87 -6.80 20.64
N GLN A 146 -46.18 -6.83 20.38
CA GLN A 146 -47.04 -8.01 20.61
C GLN A 146 -47.69 -8.56 19.32
N ASN A 147 -47.45 -7.95 18.16
CA ASN A 147 -48.01 -8.41 16.89
C ASN A 147 -47.19 -7.96 15.67
N TYR A 148 -47.46 -8.58 14.52
CA TYR A 148 -46.87 -8.24 13.22
C TYR A 148 -46.89 -6.73 12.90
N HIS A 149 -48.02 -6.06 13.09
CA HIS A 149 -48.18 -4.65 12.72
C HIS A 149 -47.31 -3.73 13.59
N GLY A 150 -47.19 -4.03 14.89
CA GLY A 150 -46.29 -3.31 15.80
C GLY A 150 -44.83 -3.47 15.38
N LEU A 151 -44.43 -4.68 14.94
CA LEU A 151 -43.07 -4.93 14.49
C LEU A 151 -42.79 -4.19 13.18
N LEU A 152 -43.73 -4.27 12.23
CA LEU A 152 -43.62 -3.58 10.94
C LEU A 152 -43.49 -2.05 11.12
N VAL A 153 -44.29 -1.45 12.01
CA VAL A 153 -44.21 -0.02 12.33
C VAL A 153 -42.88 0.33 13.00
N ALA A 154 -42.41 -0.49 13.94
CA ALA A 154 -41.10 -0.29 14.57
C ALA A 154 -39.97 -0.31 13.52
N ARG A 155 -40.01 -1.24 12.57
CA ARG A 155 -39.04 -1.34 11.46
C ARG A 155 -39.05 -0.12 10.52
N VAL A 156 -40.23 0.45 10.25
CA VAL A 156 -40.36 1.71 9.48
C VAL A 156 -39.65 2.85 10.20
N PHE A 157 -39.94 3.04 11.50
CA PHE A 157 -39.31 4.10 12.31
C PHE A 157 -37.82 3.87 12.48
N LEU A 158 -37.39 2.61 12.60
CA LEU A 158 -36.00 2.22 12.71
C LEU A 158 -35.21 2.63 11.47
N GLY A 159 -35.77 2.40 10.28
CA GLY A 159 -35.13 2.86 9.04
C GLY A 159 -35.00 4.38 8.97
N VAL A 160 -35.98 5.14 9.49
CA VAL A 160 -35.90 6.60 9.55
C VAL A 160 -34.83 7.09 10.52
N THR A 161 -34.76 6.48 11.71
CA THR A 161 -33.84 6.92 12.77
C THR A 161 -32.40 6.51 12.49
N GLU A 162 -32.17 5.38 11.85
CA GLU A 162 -30.81 4.85 11.59
C GLU A 162 -30.19 5.35 10.27
N ALA A 163 -30.99 5.81 9.31
CA ALA A 163 -30.57 6.22 7.95
C ALA A 163 -29.35 7.17 7.90
N GLY A 164 -29.15 7.98 8.94
CA GLY A 164 -28.08 8.98 8.94
C GLY A 164 -26.71 8.48 9.41
N LEU A 165 -26.62 7.32 10.05
CA LEU A 165 -25.41 6.94 10.77
C LEU A 165 -24.28 6.59 9.80
N PHE A 166 -24.49 5.57 8.95
CA PHE A 166 -23.47 5.09 8.03
C PHE A 166 -23.07 6.13 6.95
N PRO A 167 -24.00 6.69 6.15
CA PRO A 167 -23.65 7.71 5.15
C PRO A 167 -23.15 9.01 5.79
N GLY A 168 -23.60 9.30 7.02
CA GLY A 168 -23.16 10.46 7.78
C GLY A 168 -21.72 10.34 8.25
N VAL A 169 -21.31 9.17 8.74
CA VAL A 169 -19.91 8.90 9.11
C VAL A 169 -19.01 8.87 7.87
N ALA A 170 -19.44 8.21 6.79
CA ALA A 170 -18.69 8.18 5.53
C ALA A 170 -18.42 9.60 4.99
N TYR A 171 -19.44 10.46 5.04
CA TYR A 171 -19.30 11.88 4.66
C TYR A 171 -18.50 12.69 5.68
N TYR A 172 -18.67 12.45 6.98
CA TYR A 172 -17.89 13.10 8.04
C TYR A 172 -16.38 12.86 7.85
N LEU A 173 -15.97 11.65 7.47
CA LEU A 173 -14.56 11.38 7.15
C LEU A 173 -14.03 12.26 6.00
N THR A 174 -14.86 12.59 5.00
CA THR A 174 -14.47 13.52 3.91
C THR A 174 -14.26 14.97 4.38
N MET A 175 -14.76 15.33 5.57
CA MET A 175 -14.56 16.65 6.17
C MET A 175 -13.26 16.77 6.96
N TRP A 176 -12.61 15.64 7.29
CA TRP A 176 -11.40 15.61 8.10
C TRP A 176 -10.17 15.12 7.31
N TYR A 177 -10.37 14.30 6.29
CA TYR A 177 -9.30 13.65 5.53
C TYR A 177 -9.29 14.03 4.05
N CYS A 178 -8.10 14.04 3.46
CA CYS A 178 -7.94 14.27 2.02
C CYS A 178 -8.38 13.03 1.22
N ARG A 179 -8.72 13.22 -0.07
CA ARG A 179 -9.19 12.16 -0.99
C ARG A 179 -8.34 10.87 -1.03
N HIS A 180 -7.01 11.00 -1.03
CA HIS A 180 -6.10 9.85 -1.07
C HIS A 180 -5.95 9.14 0.29
N GLU A 181 -6.42 9.74 1.39
CA GLU A 181 -6.29 9.23 2.75
C GLU A 181 -7.54 8.48 3.20
N ILE A 182 -8.70 8.79 2.60
CA ILE A 182 -10.02 8.39 3.07
C ILE A 182 -10.25 6.88 3.02
N GLN A 183 -9.65 6.19 2.05
CA GLN A 183 -9.88 4.77 1.82
C GLN A 183 -9.48 3.89 3.00
N LEU A 184 -8.28 4.11 3.54
CA LEU A 184 -7.81 3.36 4.70
C LEU A 184 -8.70 3.61 5.92
N ARG A 185 -9.16 4.87 6.11
CA ARG A 185 -10.01 5.24 7.25
C ARG A 185 -11.41 4.67 7.11
N GLN A 186 -11.97 4.66 5.91
CA GLN A 186 -13.24 3.99 5.62
C GLN A 186 -13.12 2.48 5.84
N ALA A 187 -12.02 1.84 5.43
CA ALA A 187 -11.79 0.42 5.68
C ALA A 187 -11.65 0.10 7.18
N LEU A 188 -10.89 0.90 7.94
CA LEU A 188 -10.76 0.76 9.39
C LEU A 188 -12.11 0.93 10.10
N PHE A 189 -12.88 1.95 9.71
CA PHE A 189 -14.25 2.14 10.21
C PHE A 189 -15.14 0.94 9.89
N PHE A 190 -15.11 0.45 8.64
CA PHE A 190 -15.98 -0.64 8.19
C PHE A 190 -15.62 -1.98 8.84
N SER A 191 -14.36 -2.21 9.18
CA SER A 191 -13.92 -3.43 9.88
C SER A 191 -14.64 -3.68 11.21
N ALA A 192 -15.22 -2.64 11.81
CA ALA A 192 -16.03 -2.75 13.01
C ALA A 192 -17.30 -3.61 12.81
N ALA A 193 -17.87 -3.64 11.59
CA ALA A 193 -18.99 -4.52 11.25
C ALA A 193 -18.59 -6.00 11.30
N SER A 194 -17.42 -6.35 10.76
CA SER A 194 -16.89 -7.71 10.80
C SER A 194 -16.64 -8.18 12.23
N ILE A 195 -16.11 -7.28 13.08
CA ILE A 195 -15.92 -7.53 14.52
C ILE A 195 -17.27 -7.77 15.19
N ALA A 196 -18.27 -6.93 14.95
CA ALA A 196 -19.61 -7.10 15.51
C ALA A 196 -20.22 -8.46 15.14
N GLY A 197 -20.12 -8.88 13.88
CA GLY A 197 -20.59 -10.19 13.44
C GLY A 197 -19.93 -11.37 14.16
N ALA A 198 -18.63 -11.27 14.48
CA ALA A 198 -17.92 -12.33 15.20
C ALA A 198 -18.40 -12.53 16.66
N PHE A 199 -18.98 -11.48 17.28
CA PHE A 199 -19.44 -11.50 18.67
C PHE A 199 -20.96 -11.55 18.82
N SER A 200 -21.75 -11.23 17.79
CA SER A 200 -23.22 -11.11 17.91
C SER A 200 -23.91 -12.43 18.29
N GLY A 201 -23.56 -13.54 17.63
CA GLY A 201 -24.15 -14.84 17.90
C GLY A 201 -23.80 -15.40 19.29
N LEU A 202 -22.56 -15.16 19.75
CA LEU A 202 -22.13 -15.56 21.10
C LEU A 202 -22.87 -14.76 22.18
N LEU A 203 -23.02 -13.45 21.97
CA LEU A 203 -23.78 -12.58 22.85
C LEU A 203 -25.26 -12.98 22.88
N ALA A 204 -25.84 -13.27 21.71
CA ALA A 204 -27.21 -13.74 21.58
C ALA A 204 -27.44 -15.06 22.33
N PHE A 205 -26.53 -16.04 22.19
CA PHE A 205 -26.61 -17.30 22.93
C PHE A 205 -26.60 -17.10 24.46
N ALA A 206 -25.71 -16.23 24.95
CA ALA A 206 -25.63 -15.93 26.38
C ALA A 206 -26.93 -15.28 26.90
N ILE A 207 -27.54 -14.40 26.10
CA ILE A 207 -28.79 -13.72 26.42
C ILE A 207 -29.99 -14.67 26.32
N GLY A 208 -30.01 -15.60 25.36
CA GLY A 208 -31.07 -16.61 25.21
C GLY A 208 -31.25 -17.51 26.44
N LYS A 209 -30.18 -17.73 27.22
CA LYS A 209 -30.26 -18.44 28.52
C LYS A 209 -31.08 -17.69 29.59
N MET A 210 -31.53 -16.47 29.31
CA MET A 210 -32.41 -15.69 30.18
C MET A 210 -33.92 -15.93 29.93
N ASP A 211 -34.27 -16.87 29.05
CA ASP A 211 -35.68 -17.25 28.81
C ASP A 211 -36.43 -17.58 30.11
N GLY A 212 -37.63 -17.01 30.27
CA GLY A 212 -38.48 -17.18 31.45
C GLY A 212 -38.08 -16.35 32.69
N ILE A 213 -36.91 -15.71 32.69
CA ILE A 213 -36.56 -14.71 33.71
C ILE A 213 -37.52 -13.52 33.55
N GLY A 214 -38.08 -13.00 34.65
CA GLY A 214 -39.00 -11.85 34.61
C GLY A 214 -40.35 -12.07 33.89
N GLY A 215 -40.67 -13.29 33.46
CA GLY A 215 -41.89 -13.62 32.71
C GLY A 215 -41.88 -13.18 31.24
N LEU A 216 -40.70 -12.94 30.67
CA LEU A 216 -40.50 -12.60 29.25
C LEU A 216 -39.80 -13.75 28.51
N GLU A 217 -40.11 -13.87 27.22
CA GLU A 217 -39.57 -14.87 26.29
C GLU A 217 -38.12 -14.52 25.87
N GLY A 218 -37.29 -15.53 25.57
CA GLY A 218 -35.87 -15.39 25.19
C GLY A 218 -35.60 -14.41 24.03
N TRP A 219 -36.47 -14.35 23.01
CA TRP A 219 -36.33 -13.37 21.92
C TRP A 219 -36.69 -11.96 22.37
N ARG A 220 -37.64 -11.82 23.31
CA ARG A 220 -37.90 -10.52 23.93
C ARG A 220 -36.64 -10.15 24.63
N TRP A 221 -36.04 -11.02 25.41
CA TRP A 221 -34.71 -10.81 25.96
C TRP A 221 -33.64 -10.45 24.90
N LEU A 222 -33.63 -10.98 23.68
CA LEU A 222 -32.70 -10.47 22.65
C LEU A 222 -33.01 -9.03 22.16
N LEU A 223 -34.29 -8.65 22.14
CA LEU A 223 -34.75 -7.31 21.75
C LEU A 223 -34.97 -6.35 22.95
N VAL A 224 -34.93 -6.89 24.19
CA VAL A 224 -35.43 -6.32 25.47
C VAL A 224 -34.45 -6.55 26.61
N THR A 225 -33.56 -7.56 26.72
CA THR A 225 -32.55 -7.72 27.85
C THR A 225 -31.43 -6.71 27.84
N GLU A 226 -31.72 -5.62 27.20
CA GLU A 226 -31.63 -4.31 27.81
C GLU A 226 -32.54 -4.00 29.04
N GLN A 227 -33.36 -4.89 29.64
CA GLN A 227 -34.49 -4.53 30.56
C GLN A 227 -34.79 -5.59 31.64
N THR A 228 -33.76 -6.09 32.31
CA THR A 228 -33.71 -6.20 33.79
C THR A 228 -32.26 -6.16 34.29
N THR A 229 -31.33 -6.02 33.35
CA THR A 229 -30.26 -5.01 33.45
C THR A 229 -30.62 -3.85 32.52
N THR A 230 -31.45 -2.92 33.01
CA THR A 230 -31.83 -1.65 32.36
C THR A 230 -30.63 -0.71 32.13
N LEU A 231 -29.43 -1.21 31.79
CA LEU A 231 -28.20 -0.43 31.90
C LEU A 231 -27.01 -0.76 30.98
N VAL A 232 -27.02 -1.83 30.17
CA VAL A 232 -25.74 -2.31 29.59
C VAL A 232 -25.60 -2.21 28.07
N ILE A 233 -26.66 -2.20 27.26
CA ILE A 233 -26.49 -2.03 25.79
C ILE A 233 -27.12 -0.75 25.27
N GLY A 234 -28.39 -0.42 25.52
CA GLY A 234 -28.92 0.88 25.09
C GLY A 234 -28.62 2.01 26.08
N ILE A 235 -28.40 1.74 27.39
CA ILE A 235 -27.65 2.70 28.23
C ILE A 235 -26.18 2.73 27.82
N LEU A 236 -25.53 1.65 27.38
CA LEU A 236 -24.19 1.78 26.80
C LEU A 236 -24.24 2.59 25.51
N THR A 237 -25.24 2.44 24.64
CA THR A 237 -25.45 3.23 23.43
C THR A 237 -25.75 4.68 23.78
N VAL A 238 -26.52 4.96 24.83
CA VAL A 238 -26.80 6.31 25.32
C VAL A 238 -25.60 6.90 26.06
N LEU A 239 -24.83 6.13 26.84
CA LEU A 239 -23.60 6.55 27.50
C LEU A 239 -22.48 6.77 26.48
N VAL A 240 -22.41 5.94 25.45
CA VAL A 240 -21.53 6.09 24.30
C VAL A 240 -22.02 7.25 23.44
N ALA A 241 -23.32 7.51 23.29
CA ALA A 241 -23.83 8.69 22.59
C ALA A 241 -23.53 9.97 23.38
N ILE A 242 -23.69 9.95 24.72
CA ILE A 242 -23.29 11.05 25.61
C ILE A 242 -21.77 11.22 25.57
N GLY A 243 -21.00 10.14 25.58
CA GLY A 243 -19.54 10.15 25.42
C GLY A 243 -19.13 10.68 24.05
N ALA A 244 -19.82 10.29 22.99
CA ALA A 244 -19.63 10.73 21.62
C ALA A 244 -19.99 12.20 21.45
N PHE A 245 -20.97 12.73 22.18
CA PHE A 245 -21.24 14.16 22.23
C PHE A 245 -20.02 14.97 22.72
N PHE A 246 -19.22 14.41 23.64
CA PHE A 246 -17.98 15.05 24.11
C PHE A 246 -16.74 14.67 23.30
N ALA A 247 -16.71 13.48 22.71
CA ALA A 247 -15.55 12.93 22.01
C ALA A 247 -15.55 13.19 20.50
N LEU A 248 -16.71 13.37 19.88
CA LEU A 248 -16.81 13.76 18.47
C LEU A 248 -16.51 15.25 18.34
N HIS A 249 -15.66 15.56 17.38
CA HIS A 249 -15.28 16.92 17.05
C HIS A 249 -16.04 17.38 15.80
N ASP A 250 -16.52 18.62 15.76
CA ASP A 250 -17.39 19.07 14.66
C ASP A 250 -16.63 19.28 13.35
N PHE A 251 -15.68 20.21 13.37
CA PHE A 251 -14.88 20.59 12.20
C PHE A 251 -13.41 20.75 12.59
N PRO A 252 -12.47 20.51 11.66
CA PRO A 252 -11.04 20.72 11.89
C PRO A 252 -10.70 22.10 12.46
N GLU A 253 -11.39 23.15 11.99
CA GLU A 253 -11.21 24.55 12.42
C GLU A 253 -11.55 24.78 13.90
N THR A 254 -12.41 23.93 14.46
CA THR A 254 -12.92 24.03 15.85
C THR A 254 -12.29 22.99 16.80
N ALA A 255 -11.35 22.19 16.28
CA ALA A 255 -10.81 21.02 16.96
C ALA A 255 -9.89 21.39 18.14
N LYS A 256 -10.43 21.43 19.36
CA LYS A 256 -9.69 21.77 20.61
C LYS A 256 -8.41 20.98 20.83
N PHE A 257 -8.34 19.80 20.24
CA PHE A 257 -7.26 18.86 20.40
C PHE A 257 -6.06 19.14 19.49
N LEU A 258 -6.26 19.97 18.45
CA LEU A 258 -5.24 20.52 17.56
C LEU A 258 -4.84 21.93 18.03
N THR A 259 -3.56 22.28 17.86
CA THR A 259 -3.07 23.66 18.05
C THR A 259 -3.65 24.57 16.96
N GLU A 260 -3.66 25.88 17.19
CA GLU A 260 -4.19 26.86 16.22
C GLU A 260 -3.51 26.76 14.84
N GLU A 261 -2.21 26.49 14.85
CA GLU A 261 -1.39 26.27 13.66
C GLU A 261 -1.70 24.93 12.97
N GLU A 262 -1.87 23.84 13.73
CA GLU A 262 -2.30 22.53 13.21
C GLU A 262 -3.70 22.62 12.58
N ARG A 263 -4.63 23.40 13.14
CA ARG A 263 -5.97 23.62 12.57
C ARG A 263 -5.91 24.37 11.25
N ALA A 264 -5.11 25.43 11.16
CA ALA A 264 -4.92 26.20 9.94
C ALA A 264 -4.33 25.32 8.82
N PHE A 265 -3.38 24.44 9.14
CA PHE A 265 -2.83 23.46 8.20
C PHE A 265 -3.88 22.45 7.70
N VAL A 266 -4.71 21.90 8.61
CA VAL A 266 -5.78 20.95 8.22
C VAL A 266 -6.89 21.64 7.41
N ALA A 267 -7.22 22.90 7.70
CA ALA A 267 -8.15 23.67 6.89
C ALA A 267 -7.58 23.94 5.48
N TYR A 268 -6.30 24.33 5.39
CA TYR A 268 -5.60 24.57 4.13
C TYR A 268 -5.58 23.31 3.24
N ARG A 269 -5.16 22.15 3.78
CA ARG A 269 -5.05 20.91 2.99
C ARG A 269 -6.40 20.44 2.44
N LEU A 270 -7.48 20.61 3.22
CA LEU A 270 -8.83 20.22 2.80
C LEU A 270 -9.43 21.18 1.77
N LYS A 271 -9.07 22.47 1.83
CA LYS A 271 -9.60 23.50 0.93
C LYS A 271 -8.96 23.48 -0.46
N TYR A 272 -7.68 23.13 -0.54
CA TYR A 272 -6.90 23.11 -1.80
C TYR A 272 -6.61 21.68 -2.32
N GLN A 273 -7.23 20.64 -1.74
CA GLN A 273 -7.09 19.27 -2.21
C GLN A 273 -7.54 19.13 -3.68
N GLY A 274 -6.67 18.57 -4.54
CA GLY A 274 -6.94 18.33 -5.96
C GLY A 274 -6.38 19.39 -6.94
N GLN A 275 -5.68 20.43 -6.45
CA GLN A 275 -4.99 21.42 -7.31
C GLN A 275 -3.46 21.23 -7.37
N GLU A 276 -2.90 20.21 -6.69
CA GLU A 276 -1.47 19.88 -6.77
C GLU A 276 -1.19 18.73 -7.75
N ARG A 277 -1.11 19.07 -9.04
CA ARG A 277 -0.23 18.45 -10.07
C ARG A 277 -0.53 19.07 -11.44
N GLY A 278 -0.08 20.30 -11.62
CA GLY A 278 -0.01 20.95 -12.93
C GLY A 278 1.29 21.74 -13.02
N LYS A 279 2.20 21.30 -13.88
CA LYS A 279 3.39 22.07 -14.30
C LYS A 279 2.92 23.33 -15.04
N ALA A 280 2.62 24.42 -14.35
CA ALA A 280 2.56 25.77 -14.91
C ALA A 280 2.41 26.80 -13.79
N ASP A 281 3.33 27.75 -13.76
CA ASP A 281 3.54 28.77 -12.74
C ASP A 281 2.46 29.88 -12.71
N ASN A 282 1.18 29.60 -13.04
CA ASN A 282 0.13 30.62 -13.13
C ASN A 282 -1.33 30.11 -13.12
N HIS A 283 -1.66 29.02 -12.41
CA HIS A 283 -3.06 28.62 -12.23
C HIS A 283 -3.67 29.29 -10.99
N VAL A 284 -4.81 29.96 -11.16
CA VAL A 284 -5.54 30.57 -10.05
C VAL A 284 -6.16 29.47 -9.17
N GLN A 285 -5.81 29.45 -7.88
CA GLN A 285 -6.38 28.51 -6.92
C GLN A 285 -7.84 28.89 -6.63
N VAL A 286 -8.74 27.91 -6.64
CA VAL A 286 -10.19 28.14 -6.56
C VAL A 286 -10.73 27.43 -5.34
N ALA A 287 -11.25 28.20 -4.39
CA ALA A 287 -11.88 27.67 -3.19
C ALA A 287 -13.18 26.91 -3.53
N GLU A 288 -13.37 25.72 -2.95
CA GLU A 288 -14.65 25.01 -3.02
C GLU A 288 -15.72 25.88 -2.33
N THR A 289 -16.72 26.37 -3.08
CA THR A 289 -17.75 27.26 -2.52
C THR A 289 -18.70 26.48 -1.61
N ASP A 290 -18.83 26.92 -0.36
CA ASP A 290 -19.63 26.26 0.68
C ASP A 290 -21.10 26.73 0.78
N GLU A 291 -21.58 27.50 -0.21
CA GLU A 291 -22.96 27.99 -0.21
C GLU A 291 -23.97 26.91 -0.58
N PHE A 292 -24.97 26.72 0.28
CA PHE A 292 -26.07 25.77 0.04
C PHE A 292 -26.93 26.20 -1.15
N ARG A 293 -26.92 25.40 -2.22
CA ARG A 293 -27.85 25.56 -3.35
C ARG A 293 -28.48 24.22 -3.71
N TRP A 294 -29.81 24.20 -3.84
CA TRP A 294 -30.58 23.03 -4.25
C TRP A 294 -30.18 22.45 -5.61
N ILE A 295 -29.55 23.27 -6.46
CA ILE A 295 -29.05 22.84 -7.76
C ILE A 295 -28.02 21.71 -7.63
N TYR A 296 -27.14 21.77 -6.63
CA TYR A 296 -26.08 20.75 -6.43
C TYR A 296 -26.64 19.40 -5.98
N VAL A 297 -27.76 19.40 -5.25
CA VAL A 297 -28.47 18.17 -4.87
C VAL A 297 -29.10 17.55 -6.12
N TRP A 298 -29.76 18.35 -6.95
CA TRP A 298 -30.37 17.87 -8.20
C TRP A 298 -29.32 17.40 -9.22
N ASP A 299 -28.15 18.02 -9.24
CA ASP A 299 -27.01 17.60 -10.03
C ASP A 299 -26.45 16.25 -9.56
N ALA A 300 -26.57 15.90 -8.28
CA ALA A 300 -26.26 14.56 -7.79
C ALA A 300 -27.27 13.53 -8.31
N PHE A 301 -28.57 13.81 -8.23
CA PHE A 301 -29.62 12.93 -8.76
C PHE A 301 -29.52 12.69 -10.27
N LYS A 302 -28.97 13.64 -11.03
CA LYS A 302 -28.78 13.54 -12.48
C LYS A 302 -27.42 12.99 -12.91
N ASP A 303 -26.48 12.78 -11.98
CA ASP A 303 -25.14 12.31 -12.35
C ASP A 303 -25.16 10.82 -12.65
N TRP A 304 -24.90 10.47 -13.91
CA TRP A 304 -24.83 9.08 -14.34
C TRP A 304 -23.74 8.29 -13.60
N GLN A 305 -22.65 8.94 -13.14
CA GLN A 305 -21.56 8.27 -12.42
C GLN A 305 -22.02 7.71 -11.08
N ILE A 306 -22.93 8.41 -10.39
CA ILE A 306 -23.50 7.97 -9.12
C ILE A 306 -24.32 6.70 -9.37
N TRP A 307 -25.18 6.72 -10.39
CA TRP A 307 -26.04 5.57 -10.73
C TRP A 307 -25.25 4.35 -11.23
N VAL A 308 -24.16 4.54 -11.98
CA VAL A 308 -23.29 3.42 -12.37
C VAL A 308 -22.53 2.86 -11.17
N ASN A 309 -22.11 3.72 -10.23
CA ASN A 309 -21.51 3.27 -8.96
C ASN A 309 -22.49 2.48 -8.08
N VAL A 310 -23.80 2.74 -8.14
CA VAL A 310 -24.82 1.92 -7.46
C VAL A 310 -24.83 0.48 -8.00
N PHE A 311 -24.66 0.29 -9.32
CA PHE A 311 -24.57 -1.06 -9.89
C PHE A 311 -23.29 -1.79 -9.48
N VAL A 312 -22.18 -1.06 -9.31
CA VAL A 312 -20.95 -1.63 -8.72
C VAL A 312 -21.21 -2.03 -7.26
N PHE A 313 -21.88 -1.17 -6.49
CA PHE A 313 -22.24 -1.46 -5.10
C PHE A 313 -23.12 -2.71 -4.95
N TRP A 314 -24.10 -2.92 -5.84
CA TRP A 314 -24.95 -4.12 -5.83
C TRP A 314 -24.24 -5.40 -6.27
N SER A 315 -23.06 -5.29 -6.88
CA SER A 315 -22.30 -6.44 -7.35
C SER A 315 -21.36 -7.04 -6.32
N GLU A 316 -21.13 -6.35 -5.21
CA GLU A 316 -20.23 -6.79 -4.14
C GLU A 316 -20.88 -7.88 -3.28
N PRO A 317 -20.28 -9.08 -3.18
CA PRO A 317 -20.66 -10.10 -2.20
C PRO A 317 -20.45 -9.64 -0.75
N GLU A 318 -20.99 -10.35 0.24
CA GLU A 318 -20.54 -10.24 1.65
C GLU A 318 -20.54 -11.61 2.35
N LEU A 319 -19.52 -11.92 3.15
CA LEU A 319 -19.34 -13.24 3.79
C LEU A 319 -19.48 -13.13 5.32
N HIS A 320 -20.42 -13.84 5.95
CA HIS A 320 -20.53 -13.91 7.42
C HIS A 320 -20.14 -15.29 7.98
N ILE A 321 -19.21 -15.31 8.95
CA ILE A 321 -18.76 -16.52 9.66
C ILE A 321 -19.28 -16.46 11.10
N GLU A 322 -20.13 -17.41 11.50
CA GLU A 322 -20.59 -17.55 12.89
C GLU A 322 -20.04 -18.83 13.54
N HIS A 323 -19.53 -18.70 14.76
CA HIS A 323 -19.09 -19.83 15.59
C HIS A 323 -20.21 -20.25 16.56
N GLY A 324 -20.74 -21.46 16.37
CA GLY A 324 -21.64 -22.14 17.33
C GLY A 324 -20.97 -23.36 17.98
N THR A 325 -21.37 -23.70 19.20
CA THR A 325 -21.03 -24.98 19.87
C THR A 325 -22.18 -25.96 19.65
N ALA A 326 -21.89 -27.19 19.21
CA ALA A 326 -22.91 -28.16 18.77
C ALA A 326 -23.63 -28.92 19.90
N ASP A 327 -23.25 -28.72 21.16
CA ASP A 327 -23.43 -29.78 22.15
C ASP A 327 -24.82 -29.85 22.81
N ASP A 328 -25.76 -28.93 22.55
CA ASP A 328 -27.10 -28.97 23.18
C ASP A 328 -28.28 -29.22 22.22
N ASP A 329 -28.07 -29.29 20.90
CA ASP A 329 -29.16 -29.44 19.91
C ASP A 329 -29.70 -30.89 19.78
N ALA A 330 -29.22 -31.83 20.60
CA ALA A 330 -29.68 -33.22 20.57
C ALA A 330 -31.01 -33.46 21.32
N ASP A 331 -31.37 -32.61 22.28
CA ASP A 331 -32.52 -32.87 23.17
C ASP A 331 -33.82 -32.13 22.79
N LEU A 332 -33.80 -31.24 21.78
CA LEU A 332 -34.98 -30.47 21.35
C LEU A 332 -35.73 -31.05 20.13
N TYR A 333 -35.25 -32.13 19.52
CA TYR A 333 -35.87 -32.75 18.32
C TYR A 333 -36.82 -33.93 18.63
N HIS A 334 -37.64 -33.79 19.66
CA HIS A 334 -38.84 -34.64 19.81
C HIS A 334 -40.10 -33.83 19.49
N GLY A 335 -40.28 -33.50 18.20
CA GLY A 335 -41.56 -32.99 17.70
C GLY A 335 -41.46 -32.15 16.43
N SER A 336 -42.05 -32.67 15.35
CA SER A 336 -42.49 -31.95 14.13
C SER A 336 -41.45 -31.32 13.17
N ASP A 337 -41.30 -32.00 12.03
CA ASP A 337 -41.08 -31.52 10.64
C ASP A 337 -39.74 -30.80 10.29
N PRO A 338 -38.74 -31.51 9.70
CA PRO A 338 -37.37 -31.00 9.49
C PRO A 338 -37.19 -30.09 8.27
N GLY A 339 -38.26 -29.56 7.68
CA GLY A 339 -38.22 -28.93 6.35
C GLY A 339 -38.48 -27.43 6.33
N ARG A 340 -37.80 -26.57 7.12
CA ARG A 340 -38.07 -25.11 7.04
C ARG A 340 -36.87 -24.17 7.20
N HIS A 341 -36.66 -23.42 6.11
CA HIS A 341 -36.02 -22.10 5.95
C HIS A 341 -34.50 -22.02 5.75
N CYS A 342 -34.08 -21.86 4.49
CA CYS A 342 -32.79 -21.31 4.08
C CYS A 342 -33.08 -20.03 3.29
N ARG A 343 -32.55 -18.88 3.74
CA ARG A 343 -32.61 -17.59 3.01
C ARG A 343 -31.19 -17.06 2.87
N VAL A 344 -30.82 -16.72 1.65
CA VAL A 344 -29.52 -16.14 1.26
C VAL A 344 -29.80 -14.74 0.70
N SER A 345 -28.91 -13.79 0.96
CA SER A 345 -29.08 -12.34 0.78
C SER A 345 -28.09 -11.78 -0.28
N LEU A 346 -28.28 -10.55 -0.75
CA LEU A 346 -27.47 -9.86 -1.77
C LEU A 346 -27.46 -8.34 -1.54
N GLY A 347 -26.30 -7.79 -1.22
CA GLY A 347 -26.15 -6.39 -0.82
C GLY A 347 -26.30 -6.17 0.68
N GLN A 348 -25.44 -5.29 1.21
CA GLN A 348 -25.18 -5.05 2.63
C GLN A 348 -26.44 -5.10 3.49
N ALA A 349 -27.45 -4.33 3.09
CA ALA A 349 -28.62 -4.15 3.92
C ALA A 349 -29.42 -5.45 4.15
N GLY A 350 -29.48 -6.39 3.20
CA GLY A 350 -30.34 -7.59 3.37
C GLY A 350 -29.71 -8.64 4.26
N GLN A 351 -28.41 -8.48 4.50
CA GLN A 351 -27.63 -9.25 5.44
C GLN A 351 -27.78 -8.71 6.87
N GLU A 352 -28.12 -7.42 7.01
CA GLU A 352 -28.35 -6.75 8.30
C GLU A 352 -29.57 -7.27 9.06
N GLU A 353 -30.28 -8.28 8.56
CA GLU A 353 -31.50 -8.78 9.20
C GLU A 353 -31.77 -10.28 9.00
N SER A 354 -31.17 -10.90 8.00
CA SER A 354 -31.34 -12.33 7.72
C SER A 354 -30.21 -13.15 8.33
N VAL A 355 -29.96 -12.98 9.63
CA VAL A 355 -29.26 -14.01 10.40
C VAL A 355 -30.29 -15.12 10.59
N HIS A 356 -30.22 -16.21 9.81
CA HIS A 356 -30.35 -17.57 10.36
C HIS A 356 -30.24 -18.75 9.38
N ARG A 357 -29.38 -19.67 9.85
CA ARG A 357 -29.09 -21.06 9.48
C ARG A 357 -28.36 -21.28 8.14
N GLY A 358 -27.05 -21.06 8.22
CA GLY A 358 -26.04 -21.63 7.35
C GLY A 358 -25.95 -23.16 7.45
N VAL A 359 -25.22 -23.75 6.50
CA VAL A 359 -25.04 -25.20 6.34
C VAL A 359 -24.10 -25.71 7.46
N PRO A 360 -24.49 -26.70 8.28
CA PRO A 360 -23.66 -27.16 9.38
C PRO A 360 -22.42 -27.89 8.86
N VAL A 361 -21.24 -27.38 9.20
CA VAL A 361 -19.97 -28.09 9.05
C VAL A 361 -19.59 -28.68 10.41
N ARG A 362 -19.67 -30.01 10.54
CA ARG A 362 -19.31 -30.72 11.77
C ARG A 362 -17.82 -31.10 11.77
N HIS A 363 -17.13 -30.77 12.85
CA HIS A 363 -15.81 -31.33 13.18
C HIS A 363 -15.69 -31.47 14.71
N ASP A 364 -15.44 -32.69 15.22
CA ASP A 364 -15.14 -32.99 16.64
C ASP A 364 -16.09 -32.34 17.67
N GLY A 365 -17.41 -32.56 17.52
CA GLY A 365 -18.42 -32.02 18.46
C GLY A 365 -18.66 -30.51 18.36
N ARG A 366 -18.10 -29.84 17.34
CA ARG A 366 -18.34 -28.41 17.07
C ARG A 366 -19.10 -28.26 15.74
N VAL A 367 -20.12 -27.41 15.72
CA VAL A 367 -20.98 -27.11 14.56
C VAL A 367 -20.75 -25.66 14.20
N LEU A 368 -20.10 -25.45 13.06
CA LEU A 368 -19.94 -24.14 12.49
C LEU A 368 -21.11 -23.85 11.55
N ASN A 369 -21.85 -22.77 11.80
CA ASN A 369 -22.90 -22.30 10.90
C ASN A 369 -22.30 -21.21 10.00
N VAL A 370 -22.09 -21.52 8.73
CA VAL A 370 -21.56 -20.57 7.75
C VAL A 370 -22.69 -20.14 6.82
N SER A 371 -23.07 -18.87 6.89
CA SER A 371 -24.07 -18.27 6.00
C SER A 371 -23.34 -17.58 4.86
N PHE A 372 -23.43 -18.15 3.66
CA PHE A 372 -22.76 -17.65 2.46
C PHE A 372 -23.65 -16.65 1.71
N ASN A 373 -23.14 -15.45 1.39
CA ASN A 373 -23.54 -14.75 0.18
C ASN A 373 -22.33 -14.66 -0.76
N ALA A 374 -22.52 -15.08 -2.01
CA ALA A 374 -21.65 -14.85 -3.16
C ALA A 374 -20.15 -15.15 -2.99
N THR A 375 -19.76 -16.41 -3.11
CA THR A 375 -18.67 -16.83 -4.01
C THR A 375 -18.66 -18.36 -4.09
N TRP A 376 -19.43 -18.84 -5.05
CA TRP A 376 -19.31 -20.10 -5.79
C TRP A 376 -20.67 -20.82 -5.85
N PRO A 377 -21.11 -21.19 -7.07
CA PRO A 377 -22.33 -21.95 -7.26
C PRO A 377 -22.19 -23.33 -6.61
N MET A 378 -23.33 -23.88 -6.20
CA MET A 378 -23.55 -25.29 -5.90
C MET A 378 -23.30 -25.76 -4.46
N ILE A 379 -24.37 -25.65 -3.66
CA ILE A 379 -24.70 -26.64 -2.64
C ILE A 379 -26.12 -27.11 -2.95
N GLU A 380 -26.25 -28.38 -3.35
CA GLU A 380 -27.53 -29.10 -3.45
C GLU A 380 -27.99 -29.50 -2.05
N ASN A 381 -29.31 -29.48 -1.83
CA ASN A 381 -29.92 -30.07 -0.66
C ASN A 381 -30.95 -31.13 -1.07
N GLU A 382 -30.56 -32.36 -1.38
CA GLU A 382 -31.56 -33.44 -1.42
C GLU A 382 -31.37 -34.38 -0.22
N THR A 383 -32.47 -34.51 0.50
CA THR A 383 -32.74 -35.29 1.70
C THR A 383 -32.23 -36.72 1.61
N ASP A 384 -31.77 -37.22 2.77
CA ASP A 384 -31.40 -38.61 3.13
C ASP A 384 -29.90 -38.91 3.20
N GLY A 385 -29.27 -38.52 4.32
CA GLY A 385 -28.28 -39.37 5.00
C GLY A 385 -26.78 -39.22 4.69
N GLU A 386 -26.32 -38.26 3.88
CA GLU A 386 -24.87 -38.07 3.59
C GLU A 386 -24.41 -36.58 3.64
N PRO A 387 -23.13 -36.30 3.95
CA PRO A 387 -22.63 -34.95 4.25
C PRO A 387 -22.58 -34.00 3.03
N ASN A 388 -22.89 -32.72 3.29
CA ASN A 388 -23.02 -31.59 2.36
C ASN A 388 -21.87 -31.47 1.31
N ARG A 389 -22.21 -31.17 0.06
CA ARG A 389 -21.27 -31.11 -1.09
C ARG A 389 -21.18 -29.70 -1.69
N CYS A 390 -19.99 -29.11 -1.70
CA CYS A 390 -19.64 -27.95 -2.55
C CYS A 390 -19.21 -28.48 -3.93
N ILE A 391 -19.45 -27.76 -5.04
CA ILE A 391 -19.15 -28.38 -6.35
C ILE A 391 -17.71 -28.71 -6.62
N SER A 392 -16.80 -27.92 -6.04
CA SER A 392 -15.37 -28.12 -6.20
C SER A 392 -14.85 -29.17 -5.24
N SER A 393 -15.51 -29.37 -4.09
CA SER A 393 -15.05 -30.29 -3.06
C SER A 393 -16.16 -30.69 -2.09
N SER A 394 -16.26 -31.98 -1.80
CA SER A 394 -17.07 -32.51 -0.70
C SER A 394 -16.36 -32.44 0.65
N ASN A 395 -15.13 -31.91 0.72
CA ASN A 395 -14.35 -31.84 1.94
C ASN A 395 -14.66 -30.55 2.72
N PRO A 396 -15.29 -30.62 3.91
CA PRO A 396 -15.65 -29.42 4.67
C PRO A 396 -14.46 -28.57 5.11
N LYS A 397 -13.26 -29.16 5.23
CA LYS A 397 -12.02 -28.43 5.55
C LYS A 397 -11.54 -27.57 4.38
N VAL A 398 -11.73 -28.05 3.15
CA VAL A 398 -11.39 -27.32 1.93
C VAL A 398 -12.38 -26.18 1.70
N VAL A 399 -13.66 -26.44 1.90
CA VAL A 399 -14.71 -25.41 1.86
C VAL A 399 -14.46 -24.33 2.92
N TYR A 400 -14.14 -24.72 4.15
CA TYR A 400 -13.79 -23.79 5.22
C TYR A 400 -12.52 -22.97 4.92
N GLY A 401 -11.48 -23.58 4.33
CA GLY A 401 -10.29 -22.86 3.89
C GLY A 401 -10.58 -21.84 2.77
N GLY A 402 -11.39 -22.22 1.78
CA GLY A 402 -11.80 -21.34 0.69
C GLY A 402 -12.60 -20.12 1.14
N VAL A 403 -13.38 -20.25 2.22
CA VAL A 403 -14.14 -19.16 2.84
C VAL A 403 -13.21 -18.03 3.33
N PHE A 404 -12.08 -18.35 3.96
CA PHE A 404 -11.13 -17.31 4.39
C PHE A 404 -10.51 -16.57 3.20
N ILE A 405 -10.18 -17.29 2.13
CA ILE A 405 -9.59 -16.69 0.92
C ILE A 405 -10.59 -15.74 0.26
N ALA A 406 -11.87 -16.14 0.16
CA ALA A 406 -12.94 -15.29 -0.35
C ALA A 406 -13.14 -14.04 0.53
N ALA A 407 -13.12 -14.21 1.86
CA ALA A 407 -13.24 -13.11 2.83
C ALA A 407 -12.20 -11.99 2.58
N CYS A 408 -10.96 -12.38 2.27
CA CYS A 408 -9.86 -11.45 2.01
C CYS A 408 -10.10 -10.54 0.79
N GLY A 409 -10.86 -11.01 -0.22
CA GLY A 409 -11.19 -10.22 -1.41
C GLY A 409 -12.45 -9.38 -1.26
N ILE A 410 -13.46 -9.93 -0.56
CA ILE A 410 -14.81 -9.37 -0.51
C ILE A 410 -14.90 -8.15 0.44
N TYR A 411 -14.43 -8.29 1.68
CA TYR A 411 -14.57 -7.24 2.70
C TYR A 411 -13.93 -5.90 2.34
N PRO A 412 -12.75 -5.86 1.67
CA PRO A 412 -12.13 -4.60 1.33
C PRO A 412 -12.70 -3.88 0.10
N ALA A 413 -13.41 -4.60 -0.77
CA ALA A 413 -13.96 -4.03 -2.00
C ALA A 413 -15.00 -2.95 -1.68
N PHE A 414 -15.81 -3.19 -0.65
CA PHE A 414 -16.92 -2.32 -0.26
C PHE A 414 -16.49 -0.90 0.19
N PRO A 415 -15.58 -0.70 1.17
CA PRO A 415 -15.04 0.63 1.49
C PRO A 415 -14.38 1.29 0.27
N GLY A 416 -13.82 0.47 -0.62
CA GLY A 416 -13.21 0.93 -1.85
C GLY A 416 -14.22 1.62 -2.78
N VAL A 417 -15.36 1.00 -3.05
CA VAL A 417 -16.42 1.53 -3.93
C VAL A 417 -16.99 2.86 -3.41
N ILE A 418 -17.13 3.01 -2.10
CA ILE A 418 -17.59 4.28 -1.47
C ILE A 418 -16.51 5.37 -1.60
N SER A 419 -15.26 5.03 -1.29
CA SER A 419 -14.13 5.95 -1.47
C SER A 419 -14.00 6.42 -2.92
N TRP A 420 -14.16 5.51 -3.88
CA TRP A 420 -14.05 5.79 -5.31
C TRP A 420 -15.04 6.86 -5.75
N LEU A 421 -16.31 6.74 -5.38
CA LEU A 421 -17.31 7.75 -5.71
C LEU A 421 -17.00 9.08 -5.01
N SER A 422 -16.67 9.05 -3.72
CA SER A 422 -16.41 10.26 -2.93
C SER A 422 -15.25 11.10 -3.49
N ASN A 423 -14.22 10.43 -4.03
CA ASN A 423 -13.05 11.06 -4.64
C ASN A 423 -13.35 11.64 -6.03
N ASN A 424 -14.33 11.09 -6.76
CA ASN A 424 -14.70 11.54 -8.10
C ASN A 424 -15.84 12.58 -8.10
N LEU A 425 -16.51 12.79 -6.97
CA LEU A 425 -17.51 13.85 -6.80
C LEU A 425 -16.87 15.16 -6.33
N SER A 426 -17.39 16.26 -6.86
CA SER A 426 -16.95 17.60 -6.49
C SER A 426 -18.08 18.48 -6.02
N GLY A 427 -17.75 19.45 -5.17
CA GLY A 427 -18.71 20.21 -4.41
C GLY A 427 -19.11 19.41 -3.18
N SER A 428 -18.86 19.96 -1.99
CA SER A 428 -19.19 19.32 -0.71
C SER A 428 -20.67 18.89 -0.63
N TYR A 429 -21.61 19.69 -1.17
CA TYR A 429 -23.05 19.33 -1.21
C TYR A 429 -23.38 18.20 -2.20
N LYS A 430 -22.80 18.22 -3.40
CA LYS A 430 -23.00 17.15 -4.40
C LYS A 430 -22.34 15.85 -3.94
N ARG A 431 -21.19 15.92 -3.27
CA ARG A 431 -20.51 14.78 -2.64
C ARG A 431 -21.35 14.18 -1.51
N SER A 432 -21.84 15.02 -0.59
CA SER A 432 -22.74 14.61 0.49
C SER A 432 -24.00 13.90 -0.01
N ALA A 433 -24.68 14.51 -0.99
CA ALA A 433 -25.88 13.94 -1.60
C ALA A 433 -25.57 12.68 -2.43
N GLY A 434 -24.50 12.69 -3.21
CA GLY A 434 -24.12 11.57 -4.07
C GLY A 434 -23.67 10.32 -3.31
N MET A 435 -22.92 10.50 -2.21
CA MET A 435 -22.59 9.40 -1.30
C MET A 435 -23.84 8.83 -0.64
N ALA A 436 -24.77 9.68 -0.18
CA ALA A 436 -26.05 9.22 0.38
C ALA A 436 -26.96 8.54 -0.66
N ILE A 437 -26.92 8.95 -1.93
CA ILE A 437 -27.64 8.24 -3.00
C ILE A 437 -27.00 6.87 -3.26
N GLN A 438 -25.68 6.80 -3.36
CA GLN A 438 -24.97 5.53 -3.60
C GLN A 438 -25.23 4.53 -2.48
N ILE A 439 -25.05 4.97 -1.24
CA ILE A 439 -25.24 4.13 -0.05
C ILE A 439 -26.73 3.78 0.10
N GLY A 440 -27.64 4.75 0.05
CA GLY A 440 -29.07 4.51 0.23
C GLY A 440 -29.70 3.63 -0.81
N VAL A 441 -29.44 3.88 -2.10
CA VAL A 441 -29.93 3.02 -3.17
C VAL A 441 -29.17 1.69 -3.17
N GLY A 442 -27.87 1.71 -2.86
CA GLY A 442 -27.06 0.51 -2.66
C GLY A 442 -27.67 -0.43 -1.62
N ASN A 443 -28.17 0.13 -0.51
CA ASN A 443 -28.84 -0.59 0.56
C ASN A 443 -30.19 -1.19 0.15
N LEU A 444 -30.82 -0.74 -0.94
CA LEU A 444 -31.98 -1.45 -1.51
C LEU A 444 -31.61 -2.84 -2.07
N GLY A 445 -30.32 -3.14 -2.23
CA GLY A 445 -29.82 -4.50 -2.38
C GLY A 445 -30.45 -5.42 -1.34
N GLY A 446 -30.56 -4.95 -0.10
CA GLY A 446 -31.14 -5.71 0.99
C GLY A 446 -32.62 -6.06 0.92
N ALA A 447 -33.39 -5.23 0.24
CA ALA A 447 -34.77 -5.55 -0.09
C ALA A 447 -34.85 -6.65 -1.17
N MET A 448 -33.91 -6.66 -2.10
CA MET A 448 -33.84 -7.67 -3.18
C MET A 448 -33.34 -9.02 -2.64
N ALA A 449 -32.24 -8.98 -1.91
CA ALA A 449 -31.65 -10.05 -1.12
C ALA A 449 -32.65 -10.94 -0.38
N SER A 450 -33.46 -10.33 0.49
CA SER A 450 -34.41 -10.99 1.39
C SER A 450 -35.48 -11.81 0.65
N ASN A 451 -35.55 -11.65 -0.67
CA ASN A 451 -36.56 -12.24 -1.54
C ASN A 451 -35.99 -13.14 -2.66
N PHE A 452 -34.67 -13.22 -2.86
CA PHE A 452 -34.06 -14.00 -3.95
C PHE A 452 -34.08 -15.51 -3.73
N TYR A 453 -33.94 -15.95 -2.48
CA TYR A 453 -33.93 -17.38 -2.15
C TYR A 453 -35.26 -17.78 -1.54
N ARG A 454 -36.15 -18.26 -2.41
CA ARG A 454 -37.50 -18.68 -2.03
C ARG A 454 -37.52 -20.19 -1.81
N GLN A 455 -38.23 -20.65 -0.78
CA GLN A 455 -38.32 -22.08 -0.47
C GLN A 455 -38.79 -22.94 -1.64
N LYS A 456 -39.69 -22.41 -2.48
CA LYS A 456 -40.21 -23.10 -3.67
C LYS A 456 -39.17 -23.35 -4.77
N ASP A 457 -38.06 -22.62 -4.76
CA ASP A 457 -36.97 -22.77 -5.72
C ASP A 457 -35.88 -23.73 -5.19
N GLY A 458 -36.08 -24.28 -3.97
CA GLY A 458 -35.25 -25.36 -3.44
C GLY A 458 -35.43 -26.67 -4.23
N PRO A 459 -34.47 -27.60 -4.16
CA PRO A 459 -33.25 -27.54 -3.35
C PRO A 459 -32.05 -26.86 -4.02
N ARG A 460 -32.15 -26.56 -5.31
CA ARG A 460 -31.04 -26.03 -6.11
C ARG A 460 -30.97 -24.51 -6.19
N TYR A 461 -32.04 -23.80 -5.81
CA TYR A 461 -32.14 -22.33 -5.80
C TYR A 461 -31.58 -21.65 -7.06
N VAL A 462 -31.80 -22.27 -8.23
CA VAL A 462 -31.19 -21.86 -9.51
C VAL A 462 -31.47 -20.39 -9.83
N LEU A 463 -32.68 -19.91 -9.51
CA LEU A 463 -33.06 -18.52 -9.72
C LEU A 463 -32.26 -17.56 -8.83
N GLY A 464 -32.05 -17.90 -7.56
CA GLY A 464 -31.26 -17.07 -6.63
C GLY A 464 -29.81 -16.93 -7.12
N HIS A 465 -29.18 -18.05 -7.48
CA HIS A 465 -27.83 -18.06 -8.03
C HIS A 465 -27.71 -17.37 -9.41
N ALA A 466 -28.72 -17.50 -10.26
CA ALA A 466 -28.73 -16.83 -11.56
C ALA A 466 -28.84 -15.30 -11.42
N LEU A 467 -29.66 -14.83 -10.47
CA LEU A 467 -29.77 -13.41 -10.15
C LEU A 467 -28.45 -12.88 -9.58
N GLU A 468 -27.81 -13.62 -8.68
CA GLU A 468 -26.51 -13.30 -8.06
C GLU A 468 -25.38 -13.16 -9.09
N LEU A 469 -25.19 -14.16 -9.94
CA LEU A 469 -24.24 -14.08 -11.05
C LEU A 469 -24.57 -12.94 -12.02
N GLY A 470 -25.86 -12.63 -12.18
CA GLY A 470 -26.32 -11.49 -12.95
C GLY A 470 -25.85 -10.15 -12.38
N PHE A 471 -25.95 -9.94 -11.05
CA PHE A 471 -25.47 -8.72 -10.39
C PHE A 471 -23.94 -8.62 -10.41
N ILE A 472 -23.22 -9.72 -10.21
CA ILE A 472 -21.74 -9.74 -10.34
C ILE A 472 -21.33 -9.36 -11.76
N GLY A 473 -21.95 -9.97 -12.78
CA GLY A 473 -21.69 -9.64 -14.17
C GLY A 473 -22.03 -8.18 -14.51
N LEU A 474 -23.15 -7.67 -13.98
CA LEU A 474 -23.54 -6.26 -14.12
C LEU A 474 -22.52 -5.32 -13.47
N GLY A 475 -21.97 -5.69 -12.32
CA GLY A 475 -20.92 -4.96 -11.62
C GLY A 475 -19.60 -4.88 -12.38
N ILE A 476 -19.16 -6.00 -12.95
CA ILE A 476 -17.95 -6.03 -13.79
C ILE A 476 -18.13 -5.09 -14.98
N VAL A 477 -19.29 -5.16 -15.64
CA VAL A 477 -19.61 -4.26 -16.75
C VAL A 477 -19.66 -2.80 -16.29
N ALA A 478 -20.32 -2.50 -15.18
CA ALA A 478 -20.41 -1.15 -14.62
C ALA A 478 -19.03 -0.58 -14.25
N THR A 479 -18.16 -1.40 -13.65
CA THR A 479 -16.78 -1.06 -13.30
C THR A 479 -15.96 -0.74 -14.56
N LEU A 480 -16.04 -1.58 -15.59
CA LEU A 480 -15.36 -1.32 -16.87
C LEU A 480 -15.88 -0.04 -17.52
N VAL A 481 -17.20 0.19 -17.52
CA VAL A 481 -17.81 1.42 -18.03
C VAL A 481 -17.26 2.64 -17.29
N LEU A 482 -17.16 2.59 -15.97
CA LEU A 482 -16.56 3.68 -15.18
C LEU A 482 -15.09 3.90 -15.54
N ILE A 483 -14.27 2.85 -15.57
CA ILE A 483 -12.84 2.94 -15.90
C ILE A 483 -12.62 3.55 -17.28
N PHE A 484 -13.26 3.01 -18.32
CA PHE A 484 -13.08 3.53 -19.67
C PHE A 484 -13.64 4.94 -19.85
N SER A 485 -14.76 5.26 -19.19
CA SER A 485 -15.33 6.60 -19.21
C SER A 485 -14.42 7.62 -18.52
N TYR A 486 -13.82 7.25 -17.39
CA TYR A 486 -12.88 8.10 -16.64
C TYR A 486 -11.58 8.34 -17.41
N ILE A 487 -11.00 7.30 -18.02
CA ILE A 487 -9.86 7.44 -18.93
C ILE A 487 -10.20 8.39 -20.10
N GLY A 488 -11.38 8.24 -20.69
CA GLY A 488 -11.85 9.10 -21.78
C GLY A 488 -12.06 10.55 -21.34
N ILE A 489 -12.69 10.76 -20.19
CA ILE A 489 -12.95 12.09 -19.60
C ILE A 489 -11.63 12.80 -19.29
N ASN A 490 -10.66 12.09 -18.68
CA ASN A 490 -9.35 12.68 -18.36
C ASN A 490 -8.56 13.02 -19.61
N LYS A 491 -8.52 12.14 -20.61
CA LYS A 491 -7.86 12.44 -21.89
C LYS A 491 -8.51 13.63 -22.60
N SER A 492 -9.84 13.75 -22.53
CA SER A 492 -10.55 14.91 -23.08
C SER A 492 -10.28 16.18 -22.28
N ARG A 493 -10.18 16.10 -20.95
CA ARG A 493 -9.79 17.22 -20.09
C ARG A 493 -8.38 17.68 -20.39
N ASP A 494 -7.42 16.76 -20.47
CA ASP A 494 -6.01 17.08 -20.73
C ASP A 494 -5.82 17.76 -22.09
N ARG A 495 -6.61 17.33 -23.10
CA ARG A 495 -6.66 18.01 -24.40
C ARG A 495 -7.21 19.44 -24.29
N ARG A 496 -8.32 19.63 -23.57
CA ARG A 496 -8.95 20.94 -23.33
C ARG A 496 -8.05 21.89 -22.53
N MET A 497 -7.32 21.35 -21.56
CA MET A 497 -6.26 22.05 -20.83
C MET A 497 -5.13 22.50 -21.76
N ALA A 498 -4.65 21.60 -22.64
CA ALA A 498 -3.61 21.94 -23.61
C ALA A 498 -4.06 23.01 -24.63
N GLU A 499 -5.36 23.11 -24.90
CA GLU A 499 -5.97 24.15 -25.75
C GLU A 499 -6.16 25.51 -25.04
N GLY A 500 -5.78 25.63 -23.76
CA GLY A 500 -5.79 26.89 -23.00
C GLY A 500 -7.17 27.33 -22.50
N GLU A 501 -8.10 26.39 -22.30
CA GLU A 501 -9.47 26.67 -21.84
C GLU A 501 -9.52 27.16 -20.37
N ASP A 502 -8.45 26.94 -19.60
CA ASP A 502 -8.22 27.46 -18.24
C ASP A 502 -8.19 29.00 -18.19
N LYS A 503 -7.77 29.65 -19.27
CA LYS A 503 -7.67 31.12 -19.38
C LYS A 503 -9.00 31.80 -19.69
N ARG A 504 -10.08 31.05 -19.93
CA ARG A 504 -11.40 31.59 -20.32
C ARG A 504 -12.34 31.89 -19.14
N TYR A 505 -12.03 31.40 -17.94
CA TYR A 505 -12.90 31.51 -16.77
C TYR A 505 -12.18 32.24 -15.63
N THR A 506 -12.87 33.13 -14.92
CA THR A 506 -12.35 33.73 -13.69
C THR A 506 -12.34 32.71 -12.54
N ALA A 507 -11.59 32.96 -11.46
CA ALA A 507 -11.53 32.07 -10.29
C ALA A 507 -12.89 31.82 -9.64
N GLU A 508 -13.73 32.86 -9.56
CA GLU A 508 -15.11 32.75 -9.07
C GLU A 508 -15.99 31.94 -10.02
N GLU A 509 -15.86 32.13 -11.33
CA GLU A 509 -16.60 31.35 -12.32
C GLU A 509 -16.14 29.88 -12.35
N LEU A 510 -14.85 29.60 -12.18
CA LEU A 510 -14.32 28.23 -12.03
C LEU A 510 -14.89 27.52 -10.80
N GLY A 511 -15.16 28.26 -9.71
CA GLY A 511 -15.80 27.73 -8.50
C GLY A 511 -17.29 27.43 -8.71
N GLN A 512 -17.99 28.24 -9.51
CA GLN A 512 -19.43 28.14 -9.76
C GLN A 512 -19.81 27.18 -10.91
N VAL A 513 -19.00 27.10 -11.97
CA VAL A 513 -19.23 26.21 -13.12
C VAL A 513 -19.10 24.73 -12.72
N GLY A 514 -18.55 24.45 -11.53
CA GLY A 514 -18.37 23.10 -11.03
C GLY A 514 -17.21 22.44 -11.76
N SER A 515 -16.10 22.33 -11.07
CA SER A 515 -15.18 21.18 -10.97
C SER A 515 -15.40 19.86 -11.76
N HIS A 516 -16.56 19.58 -12.37
CA HIS A 516 -16.72 18.46 -13.31
C HIS A 516 -15.90 18.61 -14.60
N LEU A 517 -15.44 19.82 -14.95
CA LEU A 517 -14.54 20.05 -16.08
C LEU A 517 -13.05 19.78 -15.77
N TRP A 518 -12.63 19.93 -14.51
CA TRP A 518 -11.20 20.06 -14.16
C TRP A 518 -10.69 19.04 -13.13
N LEU A 519 -11.57 18.28 -12.49
CA LEU A 519 -11.15 17.18 -11.63
C LEU A 519 -10.44 16.09 -12.44
N ASP A 520 -9.34 15.59 -11.87
CA ASP A 520 -8.77 14.34 -12.36
C ASP A 520 -9.65 13.19 -11.92
N LYS A 521 -10.33 12.56 -12.88
CA LYS A 521 -11.13 11.38 -12.61
C LYS A 521 -10.24 10.15 -12.77
N ASN A 522 -9.19 10.04 -11.97
CA ASN A 522 -8.33 8.84 -11.91
C ASN A 522 -7.63 8.69 -10.56
N ASP A 523 -8.24 9.18 -9.47
CA ASP A 523 -7.83 8.68 -8.16
C ASP A 523 -8.04 7.15 -8.18
N GLU A 524 -6.93 6.42 -8.05
CA GLU A 524 -6.70 5.04 -8.49
C GLU A 524 -7.81 4.06 -8.09
N ILE A 525 -7.98 2.97 -8.86
CA ILE A 525 -8.93 1.89 -8.54
C ILE A 525 -8.71 1.49 -7.07
N PRO A 526 -9.74 1.46 -6.21
CA PRO A 526 -9.58 1.17 -4.80
C PRO A 526 -8.92 -0.18 -4.53
N VAL A 527 -9.16 -1.19 -5.36
CA VAL A 527 -8.47 -2.48 -5.29
C VAL A 527 -6.98 -2.33 -5.61
N MET A 528 -6.57 -1.48 -6.57
CA MET A 528 -5.16 -1.19 -6.83
C MET A 528 -4.53 -0.30 -5.76
N LEU A 529 -5.28 0.62 -5.16
CA LEU A 529 -4.82 1.46 -4.03
C LEU A 529 -4.75 0.66 -2.73
N MET A 530 -5.59 -0.36 -2.55
CA MET A 530 -5.59 -1.27 -1.40
C MET A 530 -4.56 -2.38 -1.58
N LEU A 531 -4.39 -2.93 -2.79
CA LEU A 531 -3.23 -3.75 -3.12
C LEU A 531 -1.97 -2.92 -2.95
N ARG A 532 -1.92 -1.68 -3.47
CA ARG A 532 -0.85 -0.75 -3.14
C ARG A 532 -0.73 -0.58 -1.64
N GLN A 533 -1.75 -0.26 -0.84
CA GLN A 533 -1.63 -0.02 0.62
C GLN A 533 -1.25 -1.26 1.43
N LEU A 534 -1.74 -2.45 1.06
CA LEU A 534 -1.29 -3.74 1.58
C LEU A 534 0.17 -4.02 1.18
N PHE A 535 0.60 -3.56 0.00
CA PHE A 535 1.98 -3.61 -0.50
C PHE A 535 2.82 -2.34 -0.21
N SER A 536 2.27 -1.31 0.44
CA SER A 536 2.88 0.03 0.69
C SER A 536 2.70 0.48 2.14
N PHE A 537 2.65 -0.50 3.05
CA PHE A 537 3.29 -0.34 4.36
C PHE A 537 4.80 -0.02 4.26
N GLY A 538 5.38 -0.06 3.06
CA GLY A 538 6.65 0.58 2.70
C GLY A 538 6.44 1.74 1.71
N VAL A 539 7.06 2.88 2.04
CA VAL A 539 7.35 4.01 1.16
C VAL A 539 6.19 4.97 0.86
N SER A 540 6.21 6.13 1.53
CA SER A 540 5.52 7.34 1.07
C SER A 540 6.51 8.50 0.99
N SER A 541 6.80 8.87 -0.26
CA SER A 541 7.62 9.97 -0.72
C SER A 541 6.85 11.30 -0.69
N ARG A 542 7.47 12.40 -0.25
CA ARG A 542 7.18 13.77 -0.72
C ARG A 542 8.45 14.60 -0.66
N GLN A 543 8.96 15.03 -1.81
CA GLN A 543 8.70 16.30 -2.50
C GLN A 543 9.57 17.44 -1.95
N SER A 544 10.55 17.78 -2.78
CA SER A 544 11.50 18.88 -2.68
C SER A 544 10.81 20.25 -2.76
N SER A 545 11.13 21.13 -1.83
CA SER A 545 11.01 22.58 -2.01
C SER A 545 12.39 23.17 -2.26
N THR A 546 12.58 23.68 -3.47
CA THR A 546 13.71 24.52 -3.88
C THR A 546 13.47 25.94 -3.36
N ASP A 547 14.31 26.40 -2.43
CA ASP A 547 14.48 27.83 -2.15
C ASP A 547 15.98 28.14 -2.19
N THR A 548 16.39 28.88 -3.22
CA THR A 548 17.70 29.55 -3.29
C THR A 548 17.62 30.91 -2.59
N PRO A 549 18.55 31.22 -1.66
CA PRO A 549 18.92 32.59 -1.38
C PRO A 549 20.32 32.91 -1.90
N THR A 550 20.40 34.00 -2.65
CA THR A 550 21.58 34.79 -3.00
C THR A 550 22.53 35.05 -1.80
N PRO A 551 23.85 35.09 -2.01
CA PRO A 551 24.83 35.12 -0.92
C PRO A 551 25.10 36.53 -0.40
N THR A 552 25.04 36.71 0.92
CA THR A 552 25.62 37.85 1.63
C THR A 552 27.07 37.56 1.98
N THR A 553 27.95 38.39 1.40
CA THR A 553 29.36 38.58 1.75
C THR A 553 29.60 38.82 3.24
N SER A 554 30.55 38.08 3.83
CA SER A 554 31.37 38.60 4.92
C SER A 554 32.80 38.05 4.84
N THR A 555 33.70 38.97 4.52
CA THR A 555 35.16 38.90 4.56
C THR A 555 35.71 38.65 5.96
N SER A 556 36.69 37.75 6.09
CA SER A 556 37.82 37.93 7.02
C SER A 556 39.13 37.42 6.41
N THR A 557 39.97 38.39 6.07
CA THR A 557 41.44 38.35 5.89
C THR A 557 42.09 37.95 7.23
N THR A 558 43.26 37.30 7.39
CA THR A 558 44.59 37.39 6.74
C THR A 558 45.45 36.29 7.43
N THR A 559 46.44 35.60 6.84
CA THR A 559 47.90 35.95 6.83
C THR A 559 48.68 34.70 6.34
N THR A 560 49.08 34.58 5.05
CA THR A 560 50.44 34.74 4.43
C THR A 560 51.59 33.95 5.12
N ALA A 561 52.51 33.19 4.48
CA ALA A 561 53.12 33.11 3.12
C ALA A 561 54.23 31.98 3.10
N PRO A 562 55.07 31.73 2.06
CA PRO A 562 54.92 31.71 0.59
C PRO A 562 55.62 30.54 -0.20
N SER A 563 55.19 30.36 -1.46
CA SER A 563 55.92 30.00 -2.72
C SER A 563 56.67 28.65 -2.83
N HIS A 564 56.42 27.80 -3.85
CA HIS A 564 56.57 28.08 -5.29
C HIS A 564 55.82 27.10 -6.23
N LEU A 565 55.44 27.65 -7.40
CA LEU A 565 55.16 27.05 -8.73
C LEU A 565 53.74 26.56 -9.07
N ASN A 566 53.17 27.28 -10.03
CA ASN A 566 51.81 27.28 -10.54
C ASN A 566 51.47 26.06 -11.43
N PHE A 567 50.37 25.38 -11.09
CA PHE A 567 49.32 24.96 -12.01
C PHE A 567 47.97 25.23 -11.30
N THR A 568 47.34 26.36 -11.60
CA THR A 568 46.04 26.73 -11.03
C THR A 568 44.92 26.18 -11.91
N THR A 569 44.55 24.91 -11.72
CA THR A 569 43.25 24.36 -12.16
C THR A 569 42.72 23.20 -11.30
N ASP A 570 43.52 22.56 -10.45
CA ASP A 570 43.07 21.35 -9.72
C ASP A 570 42.27 21.62 -8.43
N TYR A 571 42.36 22.82 -7.85
CA TYR A 571 41.85 23.08 -6.48
C TYR A 571 40.33 23.34 -6.37
N THR A 572 39.64 23.71 -7.46
CA THR A 572 38.22 24.10 -7.42
C THR A 572 37.26 22.94 -7.69
N MET A 573 37.72 21.86 -8.32
CA MET A 573 36.85 20.73 -8.69
C MET A 573 36.93 19.55 -7.73
N ALA A 574 38.10 19.32 -7.11
CA ALA A 574 38.18 18.45 -5.94
C ALA A 574 37.32 19.00 -4.79
N SER A 575 37.30 20.33 -4.62
CA SER A 575 36.41 20.96 -3.63
C SER A 575 34.94 20.74 -3.93
N ASP A 576 34.50 20.76 -5.19
CA ASP A 576 33.09 20.51 -5.53
C ASP A 576 32.64 19.09 -5.12
N LEU A 577 33.46 18.06 -5.39
CA LEU A 577 33.16 16.68 -5.00
C LEU A 577 33.24 16.48 -3.47
N ASP A 578 34.21 17.10 -2.81
CA ASP A 578 34.34 17.10 -1.35
C ASP A 578 33.15 17.80 -0.68
N ASP A 579 32.70 18.93 -1.24
CA ASP A 579 31.55 19.69 -0.78
C ASP A 579 30.25 18.88 -0.94
N ILE A 580 30.11 18.12 -2.03
CA ILE A 580 29.00 17.18 -2.21
C ILE A 580 29.06 16.09 -1.12
N LEU A 581 30.20 15.44 -0.90
CA LEU A 581 30.33 14.42 0.16
C LEU A 581 30.01 15.00 1.55
N ALA A 582 30.52 16.19 1.88
CA ALA A 582 30.24 16.88 3.13
C ALA A 582 28.75 17.27 3.25
N LYS A 583 28.13 17.69 2.14
CA LYS A 583 26.71 18.04 2.07
C LYS A 583 25.81 16.83 2.37
N TYR A 584 26.21 15.60 2.10
CA TYR A 584 25.37 14.42 2.35
C TYR A 584 25.77 13.60 3.57
N THR A 585 26.80 13.99 4.30
CA THR A 585 27.28 13.26 5.49
C THR A 585 27.08 14.05 6.79
N ALA A 586 26.92 13.34 7.90
CA ALA A 586 26.60 13.93 9.19
C ALA A 586 27.88 14.43 9.88
N ALA A 587 28.01 15.75 10.00
CA ALA A 587 29.05 16.41 10.82
C ALA A 587 28.66 16.55 12.30
N SER A 588 27.38 16.32 12.64
CA SER A 588 26.84 16.41 13.99
C SER A 588 26.03 15.15 14.34
N ASN A 589 25.45 15.11 15.54
CA ASN A 589 24.51 14.05 15.93
C ASN A 589 23.20 14.06 15.12
N ASP A 590 22.90 15.16 14.41
CA ASP A 590 21.80 15.19 13.47
C ASP A 590 22.16 14.46 12.18
N THR A 591 21.41 13.39 11.89
CA THR A 591 21.55 12.57 10.69
C THR A 591 20.38 12.74 9.72
N LYS A 592 19.52 13.74 9.96
CA LYS A 592 18.37 14.03 9.10
C LYS A 592 18.82 14.40 7.69
N ASP A 593 18.35 13.66 6.70
CA ASP A 593 18.73 13.75 5.28
C ASP A 593 20.24 13.60 5.04
N LYS A 594 20.94 12.92 5.95
CA LYS A 594 22.39 12.65 5.87
C LYS A 594 22.71 11.16 6.04
N LEU A 595 23.90 10.78 5.58
CA LEU A 595 24.57 9.52 5.87
C LEU A 595 25.51 9.68 7.07
N LEU A 596 25.88 8.61 7.78
CA LEU A 596 26.97 8.73 8.78
C LEU A 596 28.28 9.12 8.09
N GLY A 597 28.60 8.45 6.99
CA GLY A 597 29.76 8.75 6.17
C GLY A 597 29.69 8.08 4.81
N ALA A 598 30.57 8.52 3.92
CA ALA A 598 30.69 8.03 2.57
C ALA A 598 32.13 8.19 2.08
N ALA A 599 32.57 7.31 1.18
CA ALA A 599 33.80 7.46 0.42
C ALA A 599 33.52 7.29 -1.07
N PHE A 600 34.14 8.13 -1.90
CA PHE A 600 33.95 8.13 -3.34
C PHE A 600 35.30 8.16 -4.05
N VAL A 601 35.47 7.28 -5.03
CA VAL A 601 36.70 7.17 -5.82
C VAL A 601 36.34 7.17 -7.30
N VAL A 602 37.08 7.95 -8.09
CA VAL A 602 37.00 8.02 -9.54
C VAL A 602 38.37 7.69 -10.11
N VAL A 603 38.39 6.81 -11.10
CA VAL A 603 39.60 6.30 -11.74
C VAL A 603 39.47 6.38 -13.25
N ASP A 604 40.60 6.39 -13.94
CA ASP A 604 40.70 6.02 -15.34
C ASP A 604 41.67 4.84 -15.47
N LYS A 605 42.08 4.49 -16.70
CA LYS A 605 43.08 3.45 -16.94
C LYS A 605 44.49 3.79 -16.43
N ASP A 606 44.79 5.07 -16.21
CA ASP A 606 46.13 5.58 -15.89
C ASP A 606 46.32 5.82 -14.38
N GLY A 607 45.24 5.97 -13.62
CA GLY A 607 45.29 6.17 -12.17
C GLY A 607 43.99 6.66 -11.54
N VAL A 608 44.13 7.26 -10.36
CA VAL A 608 43.01 7.85 -9.59
C VAL A 608 42.82 9.30 -10.05
N LEU A 609 41.62 9.63 -10.50
CA LEU A 609 41.21 10.99 -10.86
C LEU A 609 40.71 11.78 -9.66
N TYR A 610 40.02 11.11 -8.74
CA TYR A 610 39.54 11.69 -7.49
C TYR A 610 39.40 10.60 -6.43
N SER A 611 39.67 10.96 -5.18
CA SER A 611 39.35 10.12 -4.02
C SER A 611 39.08 11.02 -2.83
N GLY A 612 37.88 10.93 -2.26
CA GLY A 612 37.48 11.69 -1.09
C GLY A 612 36.57 10.90 -0.17
N SER A 613 36.46 11.35 1.07
CA SER A 613 35.56 10.79 2.06
C SER A 613 35.08 11.87 3.02
N ALA A 614 33.89 11.68 3.58
CA ALA A 614 33.32 12.58 4.57
C ALA A 614 32.47 11.82 5.59
N GLY A 615 32.27 12.44 6.75
CA GLY A 615 31.49 11.88 7.85
C GLY A 615 32.31 10.99 8.79
N ARG A 616 31.64 10.00 9.38
CA ARG A 616 32.12 9.18 10.49
C ARG A 616 31.63 7.74 10.39
N ILE A 617 32.36 6.81 10.98
CA ILE A 617 32.06 5.37 10.88
C ILE A 617 30.97 4.90 11.87
N GLY A 618 30.60 5.73 12.85
CA GLY A 618 29.65 5.38 13.91
C GLY A 618 28.75 6.53 14.35
N PHE A 619 27.73 6.21 15.17
CA PHE A 619 26.69 7.16 15.58
C PHE A 619 27.12 8.18 16.65
N ALA A 620 28.21 7.93 17.38
CA ALA A 620 28.73 8.86 18.38
C ALA A 620 29.44 10.05 17.71
N ALA A 621 29.21 11.28 18.16
CA ALA A 621 29.75 12.50 17.51
C ALA A 621 31.28 12.48 17.38
N ASP A 622 31.94 11.80 18.30
CA ASP A 622 33.36 11.59 18.43
C ASP A 622 33.85 10.25 17.82
N ALA A 623 32.98 9.52 17.13
CA ALA A 623 33.37 8.32 16.38
C ALA A 623 34.42 8.65 15.32
N SER A 624 35.27 7.66 15.01
CA SER A 624 36.35 7.83 14.02
C SER A 624 35.81 8.37 12.68
N PRO A 625 36.55 9.28 12.02
CA PRO A 625 36.16 9.78 10.71
C PRO A 625 36.03 8.67 9.67
N TRP A 626 35.13 8.84 8.72
CA TRP A 626 35.06 7.99 7.54
C TRP A 626 36.26 8.29 6.63
N ALA A 627 36.97 7.25 6.24
CA ALA A 627 38.18 7.31 5.43
C ALA A 627 38.04 6.43 4.19
N LEU A 628 38.97 6.59 3.23
CA LEU A 628 39.02 5.77 2.01
C LEU A 628 39.23 4.28 2.31
N ASP A 629 39.81 3.97 3.48
CA ASP A 629 40.06 2.62 3.98
C ASP A 629 39.00 2.17 5.02
N THR A 630 37.89 2.87 5.19
CA THR A 630 36.78 2.40 6.03
C THR A 630 36.23 1.08 5.50
N PHE A 631 36.25 0.05 6.35
CA PHE A 631 35.88 -1.31 6.00
C PHE A 631 34.35 -1.48 6.00
N THR A 632 33.82 -1.88 4.86
CA THR A 632 32.38 -1.82 4.55
C THR A 632 31.93 -3.10 3.88
N PHE A 633 30.73 -3.58 4.21
CA PHE A 633 30.08 -4.67 3.51
C PHE A 633 29.38 -4.11 2.26
N VAL A 634 29.83 -4.56 1.09
CA VAL A 634 29.36 -3.99 -0.18
C VAL A 634 28.35 -4.88 -0.92
N ALA A 635 27.97 -5.99 -0.30
CA ALA A 635 26.97 -6.92 -0.81
C ALA A 635 27.20 -7.22 -2.31
N SER A 636 26.22 -6.93 -3.16
CA SER A 636 26.24 -7.28 -4.59
C SER A 636 27.26 -6.57 -5.47
N MET A 637 28.04 -5.61 -4.94
CA MET A 637 29.27 -5.16 -5.62
C MET A 637 30.28 -6.30 -5.82
N THR A 638 30.13 -7.39 -5.08
CA THR A 638 30.89 -8.65 -5.24
C THR A 638 30.80 -9.23 -6.64
N LYS A 639 29.65 -9.08 -7.31
CA LYS A 639 29.36 -9.74 -8.60
C LYS A 639 30.37 -9.36 -9.68
N LEU A 640 30.82 -8.11 -9.72
CA LEU A 640 31.82 -7.67 -10.69
C LEU A 640 33.17 -8.38 -10.52
N ILE A 641 33.62 -8.54 -9.27
CA ILE A 641 34.88 -9.20 -8.94
C ILE A 641 34.79 -10.70 -9.24
N THR A 642 33.71 -11.35 -8.82
CA THR A 642 33.44 -12.77 -9.12
C THR A 642 33.36 -13.00 -10.64
N CYS A 643 32.63 -12.17 -11.37
CA CYS A 643 32.54 -12.25 -12.82
C CYS A 643 33.93 -12.08 -13.47
N THR A 644 34.73 -11.10 -13.03
CA THR A 644 36.08 -10.90 -13.55
C THR A 644 36.93 -12.16 -13.38
N ALA A 645 36.86 -12.82 -12.22
CA ALA A 645 37.57 -14.07 -11.96
C ALA A 645 37.09 -15.23 -12.86
N VAL A 646 35.78 -15.35 -13.07
CA VAL A 646 35.20 -16.32 -14.00
C VAL A 646 35.64 -16.03 -15.44
N MET A 647 35.66 -14.75 -15.85
CA MET A 647 36.09 -14.33 -17.18
C MET A 647 37.58 -14.57 -17.41
N GLN A 648 38.43 -14.57 -16.38
CA GLN A 648 39.81 -15.04 -16.48
C GLN A 648 39.89 -16.52 -16.87
N LEU A 649 38.98 -17.37 -16.36
CA LEU A 649 38.91 -18.78 -16.76
C LEU A 649 38.44 -18.93 -18.20
N VAL A 650 37.45 -18.13 -18.61
CA VAL A 650 36.97 -18.08 -20.00
C VAL A 650 38.10 -17.68 -20.96
N GLU A 651 38.85 -16.64 -20.62
CA GLU A 651 39.98 -16.17 -21.43
C GLU A 651 41.11 -17.22 -21.54
N ARG A 652 41.35 -17.97 -20.47
CA ARG A 652 42.32 -19.07 -20.44
C ARG A 652 41.81 -20.32 -21.18
N GLY A 653 40.56 -20.31 -21.66
CA GLY A 653 39.93 -21.45 -22.33
C GLY A 653 39.63 -22.63 -21.40
N ALA A 654 39.57 -22.40 -20.09
CA ALA A 654 39.24 -23.44 -19.11
C ALA A 654 37.74 -23.77 -19.09
N VAL A 655 36.90 -22.83 -19.53
CA VAL A 655 35.44 -22.98 -19.67
C VAL A 655 34.92 -21.99 -20.71
N GLY A 656 33.92 -22.38 -21.49
CA GLY A 656 33.19 -21.50 -22.41
C GLY A 656 32.01 -20.79 -21.74
N LEU A 657 31.63 -19.61 -22.26
CA LEU A 657 30.44 -18.90 -21.78
C LEU A 657 29.14 -19.70 -21.99
N ASP A 658 29.07 -20.50 -23.05
CA ASP A 658 27.88 -21.26 -23.42
C ASP A 658 27.97 -22.74 -23.05
N ASP A 659 29.00 -23.14 -22.29
CA ASP A 659 29.15 -24.49 -21.76
C ASP A 659 28.09 -24.76 -20.68
N ASP A 660 27.60 -26.00 -20.60
CA ASP A 660 26.58 -26.40 -19.63
C ASP A 660 27.19 -26.66 -18.24
N MET A 661 26.88 -25.79 -17.29
CA MET A 661 27.43 -25.82 -15.94
C MET A 661 26.88 -26.96 -15.10
N ARG A 662 25.84 -27.67 -15.55
CA ARG A 662 25.33 -28.88 -14.89
C ARG A 662 26.37 -30.01 -14.83
N GLU A 663 27.29 -30.06 -15.81
CA GLU A 663 28.37 -31.06 -15.84
C GLU A 663 29.47 -30.79 -14.80
N ILE A 664 29.62 -29.51 -14.40
CA ILE A 664 30.66 -29.04 -13.48
C ILE A 664 30.10 -28.93 -12.06
N VAL A 665 28.86 -28.46 -11.93
CA VAL A 665 28.14 -28.24 -10.67
C VAL A 665 26.84 -29.07 -10.71
N PRO A 666 26.89 -30.35 -10.28
CA PRO A 666 25.77 -31.29 -10.40
C PRO A 666 24.47 -30.81 -9.73
N GLN A 667 24.57 -29.98 -8.69
CA GLN A 667 23.40 -29.40 -8.02
C GLN A 667 22.51 -28.61 -8.98
N LEU A 668 23.08 -27.97 -10.01
CA LEU A 668 22.30 -27.26 -11.04
C LEU A 668 21.47 -28.23 -11.90
N ALA A 669 21.87 -29.50 -12.00
CA ALA A 669 21.13 -30.53 -12.71
C ALA A 669 19.92 -31.02 -11.90
N ASP A 670 20.04 -31.03 -10.58
CA ASP A 670 18.99 -31.50 -9.66
C ASP A 670 17.91 -30.42 -9.41
N MET A 671 18.17 -29.17 -9.77
CA MET A 671 17.22 -28.07 -9.62
C MET A 671 16.04 -28.20 -10.59
N GLN A 672 14.83 -28.05 -10.04
CA GLN A 672 13.57 -28.10 -10.77
C GLN A 672 13.02 -26.70 -11.05
N ILE A 673 12.07 -26.59 -11.97
CA ILE A 673 11.36 -25.36 -12.32
C ILE A 673 10.04 -25.31 -11.54
N LEU A 674 9.80 -24.24 -10.80
CA LEU A 674 8.55 -24.00 -10.10
C LEU A 674 7.49 -23.47 -11.08
N ARG A 675 6.48 -24.29 -11.38
CA ARG A 675 5.36 -23.92 -12.27
C ARG A 675 4.15 -23.35 -11.52
N GLY A 676 4.21 -23.35 -10.20
CA GLY A 676 3.15 -22.88 -9.32
C GLY A 676 2.91 -23.87 -8.19
N PHE A 677 1.67 -23.92 -7.72
CA PHE A 677 1.23 -24.79 -6.64
C PHE A 677 -0.01 -25.56 -7.08
N ASP A 678 -0.25 -26.72 -6.49
CA ASP A 678 -1.45 -27.51 -6.75
C ASP A 678 -2.73 -26.74 -6.40
N ALA A 679 -3.89 -27.25 -6.82
CA ALA A 679 -5.18 -26.55 -6.67
C ALA A 679 -5.54 -26.18 -5.22
N ASP A 680 -4.90 -26.82 -4.23
CA ASP A 680 -5.08 -26.58 -2.79
C ASP A 680 -3.95 -25.73 -2.17
N ASP A 681 -2.99 -25.24 -2.98
CA ASP A 681 -1.78 -24.54 -2.53
C ASP A 681 -0.91 -25.33 -1.53
N ARG A 682 -1.06 -26.65 -1.48
CA ARG A 682 -0.41 -27.54 -0.51
C ARG A 682 0.94 -28.03 -0.98
N ARG A 683 1.13 -28.22 -2.28
CA ARG A 683 2.38 -28.75 -2.84
C ARG A 683 2.85 -27.90 -4.02
N PRO A 684 4.17 -27.62 -4.11
CA PRO A 684 4.72 -26.98 -5.30
C PRO A 684 4.60 -27.93 -6.49
N ILE A 685 4.21 -27.39 -7.65
CA ILE A 685 4.27 -28.08 -8.94
C ILE A 685 5.68 -27.83 -9.48
N LEU A 686 6.51 -28.87 -9.42
CA LEU A 686 7.89 -28.85 -9.88
C LEU A 686 8.01 -29.63 -11.19
N GLU A 687 8.74 -29.06 -12.13
CA GLU A 687 9.08 -29.66 -13.42
C GLU A 687 10.58 -29.86 -13.52
N ASP A 688 11.01 -31.03 -14.00
CA ASP A 688 12.43 -31.31 -14.16
C ASP A 688 13.06 -30.39 -15.21
N ASN A 689 14.23 -29.81 -14.89
CA ASN A 689 14.94 -28.98 -15.85
C ASN A 689 15.72 -29.84 -16.86
N THR A 690 15.22 -29.91 -18.09
CA THR A 690 15.92 -30.56 -19.21
C THR A 690 16.84 -29.60 -19.98
N THR A 691 16.71 -28.29 -19.77
CA THR A 691 17.45 -27.27 -20.52
C THR A 691 18.84 -27.03 -19.93
N PRO A 692 19.90 -26.90 -20.77
CA PRO A 692 21.24 -26.54 -20.32
C PRO A 692 21.27 -25.26 -19.47
N VAL A 693 22.06 -25.27 -18.39
CA VAL A 693 22.32 -24.08 -17.58
C VAL A 693 23.70 -23.57 -17.92
N THR A 694 23.78 -22.55 -18.78
CA THR A 694 25.08 -22.06 -19.27
C THR A 694 25.75 -21.09 -18.30
N LEU A 695 27.08 -20.98 -18.38
CA LEU A 695 27.83 -19.99 -17.60
C LEU A 695 27.35 -18.55 -17.87
N ARG A 696 27.03 -18.23 -19.14
CA ARG A 696 26.46 -16.94 -19.55
C ARG A 696 25.16 -16.67 -18.82
N MET A 697 24.28 -17.66 -18.68
CA MET A 697 23.01 -17.49 -17.96
C MET A 697 23.22 -17.22 -16.47
N LEU A 698 24.24 -17.83 -15.86
CA LEU A 698 24.60 -17.54 -14.46
C LEU A 698 25.13 -16.12 -14.27
N LEU A 699 25.95 -15.65 -15.21
CA LEU A 699 26.54 -14.30 -15.20
C LEU A 699 25.52 -13.20 -15.54
N THR A 700 24.44 -13.53 -16.25
CA THR A 700 23.46 -12.56 -16.75
C THR A 700 22.10 -12.60 -16.07
N HIS A 701 21.92 -13.44 -15.05
CA HIS A 701 20.65 -13.64 -14.34
C HIS A 701 19.48 -14.12 -15.24
N THR A 702 19.78 -14.86 -16.31
CA THR A 702 18.75 -15.45 -17.18
C THR A 702 18.49 -16.94 -16.90
N VAL A 703 19.03 -17.47 -15.80
CA VAL A 703 18.82 -18.86 -15.38
C VAL A 703 17.49 -19.06 -14.63
N GLY A 704 16.91 -18.00 -14.05
CA GLY A 704 15.65 -18.05 -13.32
C GLY A 704 15.76 -18.27 -11.82
N LEU A 705 16.96 -18.15 -11.24
CA LEU A 705 17.16 -18.19 -9.78
C LEU A 705 16.77 -16.85 -9.15
N GLY A 706 15.92 -16.89 -8.12
CA GLY A 706 15.50 -15.74 -7.34
C GLY A 706 16.03 -15.75 -5.91
N TYR A 707 15.79 -14.67 -5.17
CA TYR A 707 16.06 -14.62 -3.73
C TYR A 707 14.83 -15.05 -2.93
N ASP A 708 14.93 -16.18 -2.24
CA ASP A 708 13.84 -16.83 -1.49
C ASP A 708 13.38 -16.07 -0.23
N VAL A 709 14.01 -14.97 0.15
CA VAL A 709 13.60 -14.09 1.26
C VAL A 709 12.71 -12.93 0.82
N VAL A 710 12.59 -12.69 -0.49
CA VAL A 710 11.80 -11.58 -1.05
C VAL A 710 10.80 -12.05 -2.11
N ASP A 711 11.04 -13.17 -2.78
CA ASP A 711 10.12 -13.71 -3.79
C ASP A 711 8.97 -14.49 -3.13
N PRO A 712 7.70 -14.08 -3.33
CA PRO A 712 6.56 -14.72 -2.67
C PRO A 712 6.40 -16.21 -2.98
N ASP A 713 6.69 -16.64 -4.22
CA ASP A 713 6.55 -18.03 -4.61
C ASP A 713 7.67 -18.88 -4.02
N LEU A 714 8.90 -18.37 -3.95
CA LEU A 714 10.01 -19.08 -3.31
C LEU A 714 9.85 -19.12 -1.79
N MET A 715 9.31 -18.06 -1.18
CA MET A 715 8.94 -18.05 0.24
C MET A 715 7.91 -19.14 0.55
N LYS A 716 6.86 -19.23 -0.28
CA LYS A 716 5.82 -20.25 -0.17
C LYS A 716 6.36 -21.65 -0.44
N TRP A 717 7.25 -21.81 -1.44
CA TRP A 717 7.92 -23.08 -1.73
C TRP A 717 8.71 -23.58 -0.51
N ARG A 718 9.55 -22.74 0.11
CA ARG A 718 10.28 -23.10 1.33
C ARG A 718 9.34 -23.55 2.45
N GLU A 719 8.27 -22.79 2.69
CA GLU A 719 7.30 -23.09 3.74
C GLU A 719 6.67 -24.49 3.52
N LYS A 720 6.34 -24.83 2.27
CA LYS A 720 5.71 -26.12 1.95
C LYS A 720 6.69 -27.30 1.90
N THR A 721 7.94 -27.07 1.52
CA THR A 721 8.97 -28.12 1.51
C THR A 721 9.63 -28.34 2.87
N GLY A 722 9.44 -27.41 3.81
CA GLY A 722 10.10 -27.44 5.12
C GLY A 722 11.58 -27.06 5.03
N SER A 723 12.01 -26.38 3.96
CA SER A 723 13.39 -25.90 3.86
C SER A 723 13.63 -24.73 4.81
N HIS A 724 14.66 -24.86 5.66
CA HIS A 724 15.01 -23.88 6.68
C HIS A 724 16.19 -22.98 6.30
N ALA A 725 17.02 -23.39 5.35
CA ALA A 725 18.12 -22.57 4.84
C ALA A 725 17.60 -21.51 3.87
N THR A 726 18.23 -20.34 3.88
CA THR A 726 17.89 -19.19 3.05
C THR A 726 19.12 -18.69 2.32
N ASN A 727 18.92 -17.91 1.26
CA ASN A 727 20.04 -17.30 0.55
C ASN A 727 20.92 -16.39 1.45
N LEU A 728 20.39 -15.86 2.55
CA LEU A 728 21.12 -14.99 3.48
C LEU A 728 22.10 -15.77 4.39
N ASP A 729 21.90 -17.08 4.54
CA ASP A 729 22.80 -17.95 5.30
C ASP A 729 24.11 -18.19 4.54
N ALA A 730 24.11 -17.94 3.22
CA ALA A 730 25.21 -18.16 2.31
C ALA A 730 25.75 -19.59 2.33
N THR A 731 24.85 -20.57 2.30
CA THR A 731 25.15 -22.00 2.19
C THR A 731 24.74 -22.53 0.81
N LEU A 732 25.26 -23.69 0.40
CA LEU A 732 24.81 -24.35 -0.83
C LEU A 732 23.33 -24.67 -0.80
N ASP A 733 22.82 -25.12 0.35
CA ASP A 733 21.40 -25.43 0.53
C ASP A 733 20.53 -24.17 0.43
N GLY A 734 20.98 -23.04 0.99
CA GLY A 734 20.28 -21.76 0.89
C GLY A 734 20.26 -21.18 -0.54
N PHE A 735 21.22 -21.56 -1.38
CA PHE A 735 21.23 -21.18 -2.80
C PHE A 735 20.48 -22.16 -3.70
N ASN A 736 20.16 -23.35 -3.20
CA ASN A 736 19.48 -24.42 -3.93
C ASN A 736 17.95 -24.22 -3.90
N THR A 737 17.48 -23.35 -4.78
CA THR A 737 16.07 -23.00 -4.95
C THR A 737 15.59 -23.42 -6.34
N PRO A 738 14.29 -23.68 -6.55
CA PRO A 738 13.78 -23.98 -7.88
C PRO A 738 13.86 -22.75 -8.79
N PHE A 739 14.04 -23.00 -10.10
CA PHE A 739 13.99 -21.94 -11.11
C PHE A 739 12.57 -21.40 -11.26
N LYS A 740 12.43 -20.09 -11.47
CA LYS A 740 11.15 -19.42 -11.72
C LYS A 740 10.62 -19.63 -13.15
N PHE A 741 11.50 -20.01 -14.07
CA PHE A 741 11.19 -20.28 -15.46
C PHE A 741 12.27 -21.18 -16.07
N THR A 742 12.03 -21.68 -17.27
CA THR A 742 13.03 -22.48 -18.00
C THR A 742 14.27 -21.63 -18.28
N PRO A 743 15.50 -22.10 -17.98
CA PRO A 743 16.72 -21.34 -18.21
C PRO A 743 16.79 -20.71 -19.61
N GLY A 744 17.02 -19.40 -19.68
CA GLY A 744 17.06 -18.60 -20.90
C GLY A 744 15.73 -17.96 -21.32
N GLU A 745 14.59 -18.31 -20.73
CA GLU A 745 13.29 -17.75 -21.15
C GLU A 745 13.00 -16.32 -20.65
N GLY A 746 13.74 -15.85 -19.64
CA GLY A 746 13.50 -14.58 -18.98
C GLY A 746 14.71 -14.06 -18.21
N TRP A 747 14.51 -12.99 -17.46
CA TRP A 747 15.50 -12.39 -16.58
C TRP A 747 14.94 -12.26 -15.16
N TYR A 748 15.70 -12.71 -14.15
CA TYR A 748 15.30 -12.60 -12.74
C TYR A 748 16.50 -12.55 -11.82
N TYR A 749 16.52 -11.56 -10.92
CA TYR A 749 17.65 -11.32 -10.03
C TYR A 749 17.68 -12.29 -8.85
N GLY A 750 18.86 -12.87 -8.55
CA GLY A 750 19.02 -13.88 -7.51
C GLY A 750 20.45 -14.41 -7.35
N THR A 751 20.58 -15.66 -6.90
CA THR A 751 21.84 -16.32 -6.50
C THR A 751 22.69 -16.86 -7.67
N ALA A 752 22.37 -16.48 -8.91
CA ALA A 752 23.03 -17.00 -10.10
C ALA A 752 24.56 -16.81 -10.10
N THR A 753 25.04 -15.67 -9.62
CA THR A 753 26.48 -15.39 -9.52
C THR A 753 27.18 -16.20 -8.42
N ASP A 754 26.46 -16.59 -7.37
CA ASP A 754 27.00 -17.51 -6.35
C ASP A 754 27.30 -18.88 -6.96
N TRP A 755 26.41 -19.37 -7.82
CA TRP A 755 26.62 -20.61 -8.60
C TRP A 755 27.76 -20.48 -9.62
N ALA A 756 27.96 -19.31 -10.23
CA ALA A 756 29.15 -19.07 -11.06
C ALA A 756 30.44 -19.13 -10.24
N GLY A 757 30.42 -18.64 -8.99
CA GLY A 757 31.51 -18.81 -8.03
C GLY A 757 31.78 -20.29 -7.73
N GLN A 758 30.73 -21.09 -7.52
CA GLN A 758 30.86 -22.54 -7.32
C GLN A 758 31.42 -23.26 -8.55
N ALA A 759 31.02 -22.87 -9.76
CA ALA A 759 31.63 -23.41 -10.98
C ALA A 759 33.13 -23.11 -11.04
N LEU A 760 33.55 -21.89 -10.69
CA LEU A 760 34.97 -21.53 -10.57
C LEU A 760 35.70 -22.42 -9.56
N GLU A 761 35.12 -22.67 -8.39
CA GLU A 761 35.74 -23.53 -7.39
C GLU A 761 35.94 -24.96 -7.89
N LYS A 762 34.95 -25.51 -8.61
CA LYS A 762 35.03 -26.86 -9.18
C LYS A 762 36.05 -26.97 -10.31
N ILE A 763 36.15 -25.96 -11.16
CA ILE A 763 37.13 -25.93 -12.26
C ILE A 763 38.56 -25.81 -11.73
N THR A 764 38.76 -24.97 -10.72
CA THR A 764 40.10 -24.61 -10.24
C THR A 764 40.60 -25.46 -9.07
N GLY A 765 39.70 -26.11 -8.34
CA GLY A 765 39.99 -26.80 -7.09
C GLY A 765 40.36 -25.86 -5.93
N ARG A 766 40.11 -24.55 -6.07
CA ARG A 766 40.36 -23.51 -5.07
C ARG A 766 39.05 -22.94 -4.56
N ARG A 767 39.00 -22.49 -3.32
CA ARG A 767 37.85 -21.69 -2.86
C ARG A 767 37.82 -20.35 -3.60
N LEU A 768 36.64 -19.76 -3.74
CA LEU A 768 36.47 -18.49 -4.44
C LEU A 768 37.35 -17.41 -3.83
N GLY A 769 37.35 -17.24 -2.50
CA GLY A 769 38.19 -16.29 -1.79
C GLY A 769 39.69 -16.51 -2.00
N GLU A 770 40.13 -17.78 -2.07
CA GLU A 770 41.52 -18.12 -2.36
C GLU A 770 41.89 -17.71 -3.79
N TYR A 771 41.06 -18.07 -4.77
CA TYR A 771 41.30 -17.71 -6.17
C TYR A 771 41.32 -16.19 -6.36
N LEU A 772 40.35 -15.46 -5.77
CA LEU A 772 40.29 -14.00 -5.82
C LEU A 772 41.54 -13.39 -5.18
N SER A 773 42.00 -13.92 -4.05
CA SER A 773 43.22 -13.47 -3.39
C SER A 773 44.44 -13.65 -4.29
N GLU A 774 44.64 -14.86 -4.84
CA GLU A 774 45.78 -15.21 -5.68
C GLU A 774 45.82 -14.47 -7.03
N ASN A 775 44.66 -14.29 -7.68
CA ASN A 775 44.58 -13.82 -9.06
C ASN A 775 44.16 -12.34 -9.20
N ILE A 776 43.61 -11.73 -8.15
CA ILE A 776 43.12 -10.34 -8.18
C ILE A 776 43.69 -9.53 -7.03
N PHE A 777 43.50 -9.94 -5.77
CA PHE A 777 43.81 -9.07 -4.64
C PHE A 777 45.31 -8.90 -4.39
N VAL A 778 46.05 -10.00 -4.22
CA VAL A 778 47.50 -9.97 -3.97
C VAL A 778 48.27 -9.32 -5.13
N PRO A 779 48.01 -9.65 -6.41
CA PRO A 779 48.70 -9.00 -7.53
C PRO A 779 48.49 -7.48 -7.59
N LEU A 780 47.31 -7.00 -7.20
CA LEU A 780 46.99 -5.57 -7.18
C LEU A 780 47.39 -4.88 -5.87
N GLY A 781 47.89 -5.61 -4.88
CA GLY A 781 48.21 -5.08 -3.55
C GLY A 781 46.99 -4.68 -2.73
N ILE A 782 45.82 -5.24 -3.04
CA ILE A 782 44.58 -5.12 -2.28
C ILE A 782 44.72 -5.96 -1.00
N ARG A 783 44.51 -5.34 0.17
CA ARG A 783 44.81 -5.96 1.48
C ARG A 783 43.61 -5.96 2.44
N ASP A 784 42.62 -5.14 2.17
CA ASP A 784 41.46 -4.90 3.03
C ASP A 784 40.17 -5.31 2.32
N THR A 785 40.22 -6.45 1.61
CA THR A 785 39.07 -7.01 0.88
C THR A 785 39.00 -8.51 1.09
N GLY A 786 37.81 -9.02 1.41
CA GLY A 786 37.61 -10.45 1.65
C GLY A 786 36.17 -10.79 2.06
N PHE A 787 35.88 -12.09 2.17
CA PHE A 787 34.54 -12.59 2.53
C PHE A 787 34.27 -12.63 4.04
N TRP A 788 35.33 -12.72 4.85
CA TRP A 788 35.27 -13.02 6.27
C TRP A 788 36.01 -11.93 7.07
N PRO A 789 35.30 -10.98 7.70
CA PRO A 789 35.91 -9.93 8.53
C PRO A 789 36.82 -10.48 9.63
N GLU A 790 36.51 -11.66 10.17
CA GLU A 790 37.28 -12.34 11.21
C GLU A 790 38.68 -12.75 10.72
N ALA A 791 38.85 -12.94 9.42
CA ALA A 791 40.14 -13.21 8.79
C ALA A 791 40.96 -11.94 8.54
N LEU A 792 40.41 -10.75 8.79
CA LEU A 792 41.02 -9.44 8.59
C LEU A 792 41.00 -8.61 9.88
N PRO A 793 41.54 -9.08 11.01
CA PRO A 793 41.37 -8.44 12.31
C PRO A 793 41.92 -7.00 12.38
N HIS A 794 42.85 -6.61 11.50
CA HIS A 794 43.43 -5.26 11.44
C HIS A 794 42.46 -4.19 10.90
N VAL A 795 41.27 -4.58 10.43
CA VAL A 795 40.23 -3.64 9.96
C VAL A 795 39.14 -3.34 11.00
N ALA A 796 39.16 -4.05 12.14
CA ALA A 796 38.08 -4.02 13.12
C ALA A 796 37.77 -2.59 13.61
N ASP A 797 38.79 -1.80 13.95
CA ASP A 797 38.65 -0.44 14.49
C ASP A 797 38.15 0.59 13.48
N ARG A 798 38.12 0.24 12.18
CA ARG A 798 37.70 1.10 11.07
C ARG A 798 36.52 0.50 10.28
N THR A 799 35.80 -0.45 10.88
CA THR A 799 34.60 -1.04 10.30
C THR A 799 33.40 -0.14 10.50
N ALA A 800 32.68 0.19 9.44
CA ALA A 800 31.52 1.07 9.51
C ALA A 800 30.33 0.39 10.21
N ALA A 801 29.66 1.13 11.11
CA ALA A 801 28.46 0.66 11.77
C ALA A 801 27.31 0.46 10.77
N TRP A 802 26.43 -0.49 11.09
CA TRP A 802 25.18 -0.70 10.34
C TRP A 802 24.24 0.48 10.53
N GLN A 803 23.87 1.11 9.42
CA GLN A 803 22.97 2.25 9.39
C GLN A 803 21.64 1.80 8.78
N TYR A 804 20.54 2.19 9.41
CA TYR A 804 19.19 1.97 8.90
C TYR A 804 18.42 3.28 8.88
N ARG A 805 17.86 3.63 7.73
CA ARG A 805 16.94 4.75 7.54
C ARG A 805 15.51 4.23 7.65
N GLY A 806 14.79 4.71 8.66
CA GLY A 806 13.40 4.34 8.90
C GLY A 806 12.43 4.98 7.90
N ASP A 807 11.15 4.61 7.99
CA ASP A 807 10.09 5.00 7.04
C ASP A 807 9.69 6.48 7.10
N ASP A 808 10.18 7.23 8.09
CA ASP A 808 10.13 8.69 8.05
C ASP A 808 11.09 9.29 6.99
N GLY A 809 12.00 8.46 6.47
CA GLY A 809 12.91 8.77 5.37
C GLY A 809 14.00 9.77 5.72
N SER A 810 14.12 10.16 6.98
CA SER A 810 14.82 11.38 7.34
C SER A 810 16.08 11.09 8.15
N SER A 811 16.02 10.38 9.28
CA SER A 811 17.20 10.16 10.15
C SER A 811 17.72 8.72 10.11
N LEU A 812 18.99 8.55 10.45
CA LEU A 812 19.62 7.24 10.60
C LEU A 812 19.52 6.71 12.03
N ALA A 813 19.35 5.41 12.16
CA ALA A 813 19.43 4.66 13.40
C ALA A 813 20.31 3.41 13.22
N PRO A 814 20.86 2.82 14.30
CA PRO A 814 21.54 1.54 14.23
C PRO A 814 20.63 0.45 13.62
N GLY A 815 21.13 -0.25 12.61
CA GLY A 815 20.41 -1.33 11.93
C GLY A 815 20.97 -2.72 12.26
N PRO A 816 20.18 -3.79 12.08
CA PRO A 816 20.71 -5.15 12.15
C PRO A 816 21.66 -5.42 10.98
N ALA A 817 22.63 -6.30 11.20
CA ALA A 817 23.43 -6.85 10.11
C ALA A 817 22.50 -7.60 9.14
N PRO A 818 22.59 -7.35 7.82
CA PRO A 818 21.68 -7.97 6.86
C PRO A 818 22.06 -9.43 6.53
N ARG A 819 23.20 -9.90 7.04
CA ARG A 819 23.67 -11.28 6.90
C ARG A 819 23.91 -11.87 8.29
N ASN A 820 23.42 -13.08 8.51
CA ASN A 820 23.74 -13.91 9.66
C ASN A 820 24.26 -15.26 9.13
N PRO A 821 25.53 -15.33 8.68
CA PRO A 821 26.04 -16.50 7.99
C PRO A 821 25.97 -17.75 8.88
N ALA A 822 25.53 -18.87 8.31
CA ALA A 822 25.50 -20.14 9.01
C ALA A 822 26.92 -20.67 9.29
N PRO A 823 27.08 -21.61 10.25
CA PRO A 823 28.40 -22.19 10.56
C PRO A 823 29.11 -22.85 9.37
N ASP A 824 28.35 -23.33 8.40
CA ASP A 824 28.80 -23.97 7.15
C ASP A 824 28.75 -23.03 5.93
N ALA A 825 28.67 -21.71 6.16
CA ALA A 825 28.60 -20.72 5.10
C ALA A 825 29.86 -20.74 4.21
N ILE A 826 29.65 -20.47 2.92
CA ILE A 826 30.67 -20.45 1.87
C ILE A 826 30.95 -19.02 1.40
N ASP A 827 31.95 -18.89 0.52
CA ASP A 827 32.30 -17.62 -0.09
C ASP A 827 31.19 -17.24 -1.12
N SER A 828 30.30 -16.32 -0.72
CA SER A 828 29.17 -15.90 -1.57
C SER A 828 29.64 -14.99 -2.71
N GLY A 829 29.77 -15.55 -3.92
CA GLY A 829 30.16 -14.80 -5.12
C GLY A 829 29.14 -13.74 -5.58
N GLY A 830 27.92 -13.79 -5.07
CA GLY A 830 26.84 -12.86 -5.39
C GLY A 830 26.71 -11.68 -4.41
N ALA A 831 27.12 -11.82 -3.15
CA ALA A 831 26.92 -10.76 -2.14
C ALA A 831 27.89 -10.79 -0.94
N GLY A 832 28.98 -11.56 -0.99
CA GLY A 832 29.76 -11.88 0.21
C GLY A 832 30.89 -10.93 0.60
N LEU A 833 31.33 -10.02 -0.28
CA LEU A 833 32.55 -9.24 -0.02
C LEU A 833 32.36 -8.06 0.93
N TRP A 834 33.38 -7.91 1.76
CA TRP A 834 33.74 -6.68 2.44
C TRP A 834 34.95 -6.06 1.76
N THR A 835 35.00 -4.73 1.71
CA THR A 835 36.07 -3.99 1.02
C THR A 835 36.15 -2.55 1.53
N THR A 836 37.01 -1.76 0.90
CA THR A 836 37.17 -0.32 1.11
C THR A 836 37.03 0.43 -0.22
N ALA A 837 36.74 1.73 -0.17
CA ALA A 837 36.68 2.54 -1.40
C ALA A 837 38.02 2.57 -2.14
N LYS A 838 39.12 2.59 -1.38
CA LYS A 838 40.48 2.50 -1.91
C LYS A 838 40.72 1.21 -2.68
N ASP A 839 40.45 0.06 -2.07
CA ASP A 839 40.70 -1.25 -2.69
C ASP A 839 39.79 -1.49 -3.89
N TYR A 840 38.51 -1.10 -3.80
CA TYR A 840 37.59 -1.21 -4.93
C TYR A 840 37.99 -0.29 -6.09
N GLY A 841 38.52 0.92 -5.80
CA GLY A 841 39.08 1.82 -6.80
C GLY A 841 40.31 1.24 -7.52
N ILE A 842 41.21 0.57 -6.78
CA ILE A 842 42.35 -0.16 -7.36
C ILE A 842 41.86 -1.24 -8.33
N PHE A 843 40.85 -2.01 -7.91
CA PHE A 843 40.24 -3.04 -8.74
C PHE A 843 39.61 -2.47 -10.02
N LEU A 844 38.79 -1.40 -9.91
CA LEU A 844 38.17 -0.76 -11.06
C LEU A 844 39.20 -0.23 -12.06
N ARG A 845 40.27 0.42 -11.57
CA ARG A 845 41.36 0.91 -12.42
C ARG A 845 42.03 -0.23 -13.18
N ALA A 846 42.38 -1.30 -12.47
CA ALA A 846 43.05 -2.46 -13.05
C ALA A 846 42.17 -3.18 -14.09
N LEU A 847 40.86 -3.30 -13.83
CA LEU A 847 39.92 -3.88 -14.78
C LEU A 847 39.79 -3.00 -16.04
N LEU A 848 39.62 -1.69 -15.86
CA LEU A 848 39.50 -0.72 -16.95
C LEU A 848 40.78 -0.60 -17.79
N GLY A 849 41.94 -0.74 -17.15
CA GLY A 849 43.25 -0.78 -17.81
C GLY A 849 43.56 -2.10 -18.54
N GLY A 850 42.70 -3.13 -18.40
CA GLY A 850 42.93 -4.44 -19.00
C GLY A 850 44.04 -5.26 -18.32
N GLU A 851 44.37 -4.97 -17.06
CA GLU A 851 45.37 -5.70 -16.28
C GLU A 851 44.83 -7.05 -15.78
N LEU A 852 43.51 -7.16 -15.59
CA LEU A 852 42.86 -8.35 -15.02
C LEU A 852 42.35 -9.34 -16.08
N VAL A 853 41.89 -8.83 -17.22
CA VAL A 853 41.42 -9.59 -18.38
C VAL A 853 41.81 -8.83 -19.65
N GLY A 854 42.10 -9.54 -20.73
CA GLY A 854 42.49 -8.95 -22.01
C GLY A 854 41.36 -8.14 -22.66
N ALA A 855 41.72 -7.25 -23.58
CA ALA A 855 40.79 -6.29 -24.20
C ALA A 855 39.53 -6.95 -24.79
N LYS A 856 39.67 -8.10 -25.47
CA LYS A 856 38.52 -8.82 -26.05
C LYS A 856 37.55 -9.34 -24.99
N THR A 857 38.08 -9.89 -23.91
CA THR A 857 37.30 -10.40 -22.78
C THR A 857 36.61 -9.24 -22.07
N LEU A 858 37.34 -8.14 -21.85
CA LEU A 858 36.79 -6.93 -21.27
C LEU A 858 35.67 -6.36 -22.16
N ASP A 859 35.84 -6.29 -23.47
CA ASP A 859 34.80 -5.84 -24.40
C ASP A 859 33.55 -6.70 -24.31
N ALA A 860 33.70 -8.03 -24.22
CA ALA A 860 32.58 -8.96 -24.09
C ALA A 860 31.73 -8.69 -22.82
N MET A 861 32.33 -8.20 -21.73
CA MET A 861 31.61 -7.88 -20.50
C MET A 861 30.64 -6.70 -20.65
N PHE A 862 30.86 -5.81 -21.63
CA PHE A 862 30.08 -4.59 -21.85
C PHE A 862 29.10 -4.71 -23.03
N VAL A 863 29.04 -5.86 -23.68
CA VAL A 863 28.07 -6.12 -24.75
C VAL A 863 26.71 -6.52 -24.15
N PRO A 864 25.58 -5.96 -24.65
CA PRO A 864 24.24 -6.42 -24.30
C PRO A 864 24.08 -7.93 -24.50
N GLN A 865 23.74 -8.66 -23.43
CA GLN A 865 23.58 -10.11 -23.45
C GLN A 865 22.13 -10.54 -23.55
N LEU A 866 21.18 -9.66 -23.20
CA LEU A 866 19.76 -10.00 -23.14
C LEU A 866 19.08 -9.80 -24.50
N ASN A 867 18.24 -10.77 -24.87
CA ASN A 867 17.28 -10.59 -25.95
C ASN A 867 16.14 -9.63 -25.55
N GLU A 868 15.28 -9.26 -26.50
CA GLU A 868 14.19 -8.29 -26.27
C GLU A 868 13.26 -8.68 -25.12
N LYS A 869 12.89 -9.97 -25.01
CA LYS A 869 11.99 -10.46 -23.94
C LYS A 869 12.66 -10.37 -22.57
N GLN A 870 13.90 -10.82 -22.46
CA GLN A 870 14.68 -10.76 -21.22
C GLN A 870 14.94 -9.31 -20.80
N ALA A 871 15.29 -8.43 -21.75
CA ALA A 871 15.48 -7.01 -21.50
C ALA A 871 14.18 -6.34 -21.05
N ALA A 872 13.03 -6.67 -21.66
CA ALA A 872 11.73 -6.16 -21.21
C ALA A 872 11.45 -6.53 -19.75
N MET A 873 11.68 -7.78 -19.36
CA MET A 873 11.52 -8.22 -17.97
C MET A 873 12.48 -7.48 -17.01
N LEU A 874 13.74 -7.28 -17.40
CA LEU A 874 14.67 -6.46 -16.63
C LEU A 874 14.15 -5.04 -16.43
N ASN A 875 13.64 -4.39 -17.48
CA ASN A 875 13.12 -3.02 -17.40
C ASN A 875 11.85 -2.95 -16.54
N GLU A 876 10.95 -3.94 -16.62
CA GLU A 876 9.78 -4.03 -15.75
C GLU A 876 10.18 -4.18 -14.28
N ILE A 877 11.14 -5.08 -13.98
CA ILE A 877 11.66 -5.27 -12.62
C ILE A 877 12.36 -3.99 -12.15
N ALA A 878 13.17 -3.34 -12.99
CA ALA A 878 13.83 -2.08 -12.63
C ALA A 878 12.82 -0.96 -12.33
N ALA A 879 11.72 -0.88 -13.09
CA ALA A 879 10.65 0.08 -12.84
C ALA A 879 9.90 -0.19 -11.53
N VAL A 880 9.71 -1.46 -11.15
CA VAL A 880 9.08 -1.85 -9.89
C VAL A 880 10.01 -1.63 -8.69
N PHE A 881 11.28 -2.03 -8.82
CA PHE A 881 12.25 -1.97 -7.72
C PHE A 881 12.86 -0.57 -7.51
N GLY A 882 12.75 0.34 -8.49
CA GLY A 882 13.03 1.79 -8.41
C GLY A 882 14.45 2.21 -7.98
N SER A 883 15.25 1.26 -7.50
CA SER A 883 16.53 1.43 -6.80
C SER A 883 17.72 0.93 -7.61
N LEU A 884 17.47 0.18 -8.68
CA LEU A 884 18.50 -0.36 -9.57
C LEU A 884 19.16 0.70 -10.46
N THR A 885 18.47 1.81 -10.71
CA THR A 885 18.93 2.92 -11.56
C THR A 885 18.47 4.27 -11.02
N VAL A 886 18.70 4.52 -9.72
CA VAL A 886 18.26 5.73 -9.01
C VAL A 886 18.79 7.01 -9.64
N GLU A 887 19.92 6.93 -10.32
CA GLU A 887 20.54 8.03 -11.04
C GLU A 887 19.73 8.40 -12.27
N PHE A 888 19.15 7.46 -13.03
CA PHE A 888 18.56 7.80 -14.31
C PHE A 888 17.12 8.29 -14.22
N ALA A 889 16.72 9.12 -15.19
CA ALA A 889 15.33 9.51 -15.34
C ALA A 889 14.44 8.27 -15.62
N PRO A 890 13.18 8.23 -15.12
CA PRO A 890 12.26 7.13 -15.39
C PRO A 890 12.15 6.79 -16.88
N GLY A 891 12.20 5.50 -17.21
CA GLY A 891 12.21 5.03 -18.61
C GLY A 891 13.60 5.03 -19.25
N MET A 892 14.68 4.94 -18.48
CA MET A 892 15.98 4.51 -19.02
C MET A 892 15.84 3.09 -19.55
N GLU A 893 16.17 2.88 -20.83
CA GLU A 893 16.22 1.54 -21.39
C GLU A 893 17.49 0.83 -20.90
N LEU A 894 17.30 -0.36 -20.34
CA LEU A 894 18.36 -1.18 -19.77
C LEU A 894 18.54 -2.49 -20.53
N ASN A 895 19.79 -2.94 -20.60
CA ASN A 895 20.15 -4.32 -20.90
C ASN A 895 21.13 -4.81 -19.82
N TYR A 896 21.69 -6.01 -19.96
CA TYR A 896 22.60 -6.59 -18.98
C TYR A 896 23.89 -7.06 -19.67
N GLY A 897 25.04 -6.69 -19.12
CA GLY A 897 26.36 -7.19 -19.51
C GLY A 897 26.70 -8.49 -18.79
N LEU A 898 27.97 -8.89 -18.73
CA LEU A 898 28.33 -10.12 -17.99
C LEU A 898 28.43 -9.93 -16.47
N ALA A 899 28.25 -8.71 -15.95
CA ALA A 899 28.38 -8.43 -14.51
C ALA A 899 27.40 -7.40 -13.93
N GLY A 900 26.56 -6.77 -14.75
CA GLY A 900 25.73 -5.64 -14.31
C GLY A 900 24.85 -5.07 -15.42
N CYS A 901 24.08 -4.04 -15.09
CA CYS A 901 23.19 -3.35 -16.03
C CYS A 901 23.98 -2.46 -16.99
N LEU A 902 23.47 -2.36 -18.22
CA LEU A 902 23.92 -1.45 -19.27
C LEU A 902 22.84 -0.41 -19.54
N ASN A 903 23.20 0.87 -19.56
CA ASN A 903 22.31 1.92 -20.05
C ASN A 903 22.32 1.96 -21.58
N MET A 904 21.14 1.90 -22.22
CA MET A 904 21.02 1.78 -23.67
C MET A 904 20.86 3.12 -24.39
N ARG A 905 20.81 4.22 -23.65
CA ARG A 905 20.82 5.60 -24.15
C ARG A 905 21.71 6.51 -23.29
N ASP A 906 22.16 7.59 -23.89
CA ASP A 906 22.84 8.68 -23.19
C ASP A 906 21.84 9.44 -22.31
N GLU A 907 22.30 9.89 -21.14
CA GLU A 907 21.63 10.93 -20.36
C GLU A 907 22.53 12.17 -20.26
N PRO A 908 22.03 13.37 -20.58
CA PRO A 908 22.86 14.58 -20.53
C PRO A 908 23.54 14.81 -19.18
N GLY A 909 24.86 14.98 -19.23
CA GLY A 909 25.70 15.26 -18.06
C GLY A 909 26.07 14.03 -17.23
N LYS A 910 25.92 12.82 -17.78
CA LYS A 910 26.26 11.55 -17.13
C LYS A 910 27.07 10.64 -18.05
N ARG A 911 27.32 9.41 -17.59
CA ARG A 911 27.99 8.35 -18.36
C ARG A 911 27.28 8.02 -19.67
N LYS A 912 28.08 7.55 -20.63
CA LYS A 912 27.69 7.23 -21.99
C LYS A 912 26.92 5.93 -22.09
N LYS A 913 26.18 5.77 -23.19
CA LYS A 913 25.51 4.54 -23.58
C LYS A 913 26.50 3.36 -23.55
N GLY A 914 26.04 2.23 -23.02
CA GLY A 914 26.85 1.02 -22.89
C GLY A 914 27.76 1.01 -21.66
N SER A 915 27.59 1.96 -20.74
CA SER A 915 28.29 1.91 -19.46
C SER A 915 27.71 0.80 -18.58
N LEU A 916 28.60 0.06 -17.91
CA LEU A 916 28.24 -1.04 -17.03
C LEU A 916 28.15 -0.53 -15.59
N GLN A 917 27.12 -0.95 -14.86
CA GLN A 917 26.95 -0.57 -13.46
C GLN A 917 26.27 -1.64 -12.63
N TRP A 918 26.42 -1.52 -11.31
CA TRP A 918 25.59 -2.24 -10.35
C TRP A 918 25.63 -1.56 -8.97
N SER A 919 24.79 -2.05 -8.07
CA SER A 919 24.67 -1.56 -6.70
C SER A 919 24.63 -2.71 -5.69
N GLY A 920 25.03 -2.41 -4.46
CA GLY A 920 24.95 -3.30 -3.31
C GLY A 920 23.74 -2.98 -2.44
N MET A 921 23.25 -4.00 -1.73
CA MET A 921 22.14 -3.88 -0.78
C MET A 921 22.33 -2.73 0.23
N CYS A 922 23.57 -2.48 0.67
CA CYS A 922 23.93 -1.38 1.57
C CYS A 922 24.14 -0.02 0.87
N ASN A 923 23.54 0.16 -0.31
CA ASN A 923 23.59 1.36 -1.16
C ASN A 923 24.97 1.77 -1.69
N SER A 924 25.98 0.91 -1.63
CA SER A 924 27.22 1.17 -2.36
C SER A 924 27.00 0.96 -3.86
N HIS A 925 27.61 1.77 -4.71
CA HIS A 925 27.40 1.78 -6.17
C HIS A 925 28.73 1.82 -6.92
N TRP A 926 28.77 1.27 -8.12
CA TRP A 926 29.88 1.46 -9.05
C TRP A 926 29.38 1.59 -10.49
N TRP A 927 30.17 2.27 -11.31
CA TRP A 927 29.99 2.26 -12.76
C TRP A 927 31.33 2.26 -13.48
N MET A 928 31.30 1.79 -14.73
CA MET A 928 32.40 1.87 -15.68
C MET A 928 31.87 2.33 -17.03
N ASP A 929 32.41 3.44 -17.51
CA ASP A 929 32.15 4.01 -18.82
C ASP A 929 33.37 3.75 -19.71
N ARG A 930 33.20 2.83 -20.67
CA ARG A 930 34.25 2.45 -21.62
C ARG A 930 34.51 3.52 -22.67
N GLU A 931 33.53 4.36 -22.98
CA GLU A 931 33.65 5.40 -24.01
C GLU A 931 34.51 6.55 -23.48
N THR A 932 34.25 7.00 -22.26
CA THR A 932 35.07 8.05 -21.63
C THR A 932 36.31 7.50 -20.93
N GLY A 933 36.39 6.19 -20.71
CA GLY A 933 37.48 5.54 -20.00
C GLY A 933 37.50 5.87 -18.51
N VAL A 934 36.33 5.94 -17.88
CA VAL A 934 36.16 6.34 -16.47
C VAL A 934 35.45 5.25 -15.69
N GLY A 935 35.98 4.93 -14.51
CA GLY A 935 35.31 4.09 -13.51
C GLY A 935 35.12 4.87 -12.21
N ALA A 936 34.07 4.56 -11.47
CA ALA A 936 33.88 5.14 -10.15
C ALA A 936 33.16 4.20 -9.18
N ALA A 937 33.38 4.41 -7.89
CA ALA A 937 32.72 3.69 -6.81
C ALA A 937 32.36 4.63 -5.65
N LEU A 938 31.09 4.58 -5.23
CA LEU A 938 30.57 5.17 -4.01
C LEU A 938 30.39 4.07 -2.97
N ILE A 939 31.12 4.15 -1.85
CA ILE A 939 31.03 3.18 -0.75
C ILE A 939 30.36 3.83 0.45
N VAL A 940 29.26 3.22 0.88
CA VAL A 940 28.40 3.60 2.02
C VAL A 940 27.87 2.35 2.71
N GLN A 941 27.41 2.47 3.96
CA GLN A 941 26.86 1.34 4.76
C GLN A 941 25.42 1.62 5.22
N SER A 942 24.53 1.96 4.29
CA SER A 942 23.14 2.37 4.60
C SER A 942 22.10 1.36 4.12
N LEU A 943 21.09 1.08 4.93
CA LEU A 943 19.90 0.28 4.60
C LEU A 943 18.62 1.12 4.80
N PRO A 944 17.49 0.79 4.15
CA PRO A 944 17.34 -0.23 3.10
C PRO A 944 17.95 0.20 1.77
N HIS A 945 18.11 -0.74 0.83
CA HIS A 945 18.54 -0.44 -0.54
C HIS A 945 17.58 0.55 -1.21
N GLY A 946 18.11 1.49 -1.99
CA GLY A 946 17.33 2.60 -2.55
C GLY A 946 17.16 3.78 -1.58
N ASP A 947 18.12 3.99 -0.67
CA ASP A 947 18.11 5.13 0.26
C ASP A 947 18.06 6.44 -0.57
N PRO A 948 17.02 7.28 -0.40
CA PRO A 948 16.85 8.48 -1.22
C PRO A 948 17.96 9.51 -1.02
N VAL A 949 18.65 9.52 0.13
CA VAL A 949 19.82 10.38 0.37
C VAL A 949 20.99 9.89 -0.47
N VAL A 950 21.20 8.57 -0.56
CA VAL A 950 22.25 8.00 -1.41
C VAL A 950 21.94 8.23 -2.89
N GLY A 951 20.68 8.09 -3.31
CA GLY A 951 20.29 8.37 -4.70
C GLY A 951 20.61 9.82 -5.12
N ARG A 952 20.31 10.81 -4.26
CA ARG A 952 20.67 12.22 -4.52
C ARG A 952 22.19 12.44 -4.52
N LEU A 953 22.90 11.87 -3.54
CA LEU A 953 24.36 11.93 -3.48
C LEU A 953 24.99 11.37 -4.75
N TYR A 954 24.54 10.19 -5.19
CA TYR A 954 25.06 9.51 -6.36
C TYR A 954 24.78 10.29 -7.66
N ASP A 955 23.58 10.84 -7.85
CA ASP A 955 23.27 11.70 -9.02
C ASP A 955 24.14 12.96 -9.06
N GLU A 956 24.31 13.66 -7.93
CA GLU A 956 25.14 14.87 -7.88
C GLU A 956 26.62 14.56 -8.12
N LEU A 957 27.16 13.49 -7.51
CA LEU A 957 28.54 13.05 -7.74
C LEU A 957 28.77 12.67 -9.21
N GLU A 958 27.88 11.87 -9.82
CA GLU A 958 28.02 11.48 -11.23
C GLU A 958 28.00 12.70 -12.15
N ARG A 959 27.06 13.63 -11.93
CA ARG A 959 26.99 14.87 -12.72
C ARG A 959 28.24 15.73 -12.56
N ALA A 960 28.81 15.80 -11.36
CA ALA A 960 30.06 16.54 -11.13
C ALA A 960 31.25 15.89 -11.87
N VAL A 961 31.32 14.55 -11.91
CA VAL A 961 32.33 13.81 -12.68
C VAL A 961 32.24 14.14 -14.17
N TYR A 962 31.06 14.00 -14.80
CA TYR A 962 30.94 14.23 -16.24
C TYR A 962 30.82 15.72 -16.64
N GLY A 963 30.32 16.58 -15.75
CA GLY A 963 30.13 18.01 -15.98
C GLY A 963 31.38 18.84 -15.77
N GLY A 964 32.16 18.55 -14.72
CA GLY A 964 33.38 19.27 -14.35
C GLY A 964 34.65 18.49 -14.68
N LEU A 965 34.83 17.33 -14.04
CA LEU A 965 36.08 16.54 -14.04
C LEU A 965 36.53 16.13 -15.46
N LEU A 966 35.61 15.78 -16.35
CA LEU A 966 35.95 15.32 -17.71
C LEU A 966 35.97 16.41 -18.78
N ARG A 967 35.26 17.53 -18.59
CA ARG A 967 35.29 18.65 -19.56
C ARG A 967 36.63 19.39 -19.61
N GLN A 968 37.46 19.30 -18.57
CA GLN A 968 38.78 19.91 -18.57
C GLN A 968 39.85 19.05 -19.27
N ARG A 969 39.54 17.79 -19.56
CA ARG A 969 40.47 16.82 -20.15
C ARG A 969 40.24 16.59 -21.65
N ALA A 970 39.04 16.91 -22.13
CA ALA A 970 38.68 17.03 -23.55
C ALA A 970 39.03 18.43 -24.07
#